data_AF-A0AAV4DQE6-F1
#
_entry.id   AF-A0AAV4DQE6-F1
#
_cell.length_a   1.000
_cell.length_b   1.000
_cell.length_c   1.000
_cell.angle_alpha   90.00
_cell.angle_beta   90.00
_cell.angle_gamma   90.00
#
_symmetry.space_group_name_H-M   'P 1'
#
loop_
_entity.id
_entity.type
_entity.pdbx_description
1 polymer ?
#
loop_
_entity_poly.entity_id
_entity_poly.type
_entity_poly.pdbx_seq_one_letter_code
_entity_poly.pdbx_strand_id
1 'polypeptide(L)'
;MMIINSIFSEFLKYSVTPLRYKQNLAEQTVMEEVSQYIPSLMAWLSKHTCVSDSSGRSPAAEKKFGLKGKIDLTVKAQLRKTKASREEVKVLPLELKTGKASFSSEHKGQVTLYSMMCSDRRPDPQEGILLYLKHGEMETVTVKPESKSGLVQLRNRLARDLSRQVTTETDENGRKTYFLGSLPPPINNERACSKCSHLQTCSIYQRSVEKPELPPNHAMSKLVPEAMGHLDGEDLAYFLHWILCLDVEGKESGRRQLSSIWCTSGQQREKEGDCLSNMVITASELGIPESQSFNDGKGCSLTFSRHPSYAGAALNTVGLTTGDMVVLSSEDGHLIALATGFVRNISATLVEIVVDRDYLHKTSEYKDVKFRLDRNDSFSTAGYLYTSLSKLMDPTPQGSWLRNLIIKRQAPEFELKVSKSCLYKVKSIFKPLNKPQRTAILKVLMAKDYVLIKGFPGTGKTSTIVALVKILQLLGLSVLLTSYTHSAVDNILLKLKKEGVHFLRLGRQGRIHPSILPHCAEILTSSPSINSVQALRKFYDSYSIVATSCLGVSNHPVFQQRSFDVCVVDEASQVLQPACLGPLFHCRKFVLVGDPKQLPPVVQSKEARSLGMDESLFVKLDNRGATYDLNLQYRMNRVIMELSNRLVYEGQLLCGDPSVAEQCLQIDTSLLSDQPKWQKAALSPKIQNSVVFIDTQKIAATEIQDGKGLKNKMEADIVLILLKQLMKAKVGGETVGVISPYRSQVQLLQQMVHACLPLAGVEVNTVDQYQGRDKSVIIVSFVRTETDNVGELLKDLRRLNVALTRARCKLILIGNTVALKVYDNLAPLLSWLQETQNVSFYVFVSLLGKFDQCKNSGGKLRLSD
;
A
#
# COMPACT_ATOMS: atom_id res chain seq x y z
N MET A 1 -36.57 -9.04 -26.00
CA MET A 1 -36.87 -9.39 -24.59
C MET A 1 -36.01 -10.56 -24.11
N MET A 2 -36.00 -11.73 -24.77
CA MET A 2 -35.17 -12.89 -24.36
C MET A 2 -33.66 -12.61 -24.33
N ILE A 3 -33.11 -11.88 -25.31
CA ILE A 3 -31.67 -11.52 -25.35
C ILE A 3 -31.30 -10.57 -24.20
N ILE A 4 -32.13 -9.57 -23.91
CA ILE A 4 -31.91 -8.63 -22.79
C ILE A 4 -32.03 -9.36 -21.45
N ASN A 5 -33.04 -10.22 -21.28
CA ASN A 5 -33.14 -11.07 -20.09
C ASN A 5 -31.95 -12.02 -19.94
N SER A 6 -31.41 -12.55 -21.04
CA SER A 6 -30.19 -13.38 -21.03
C SER A 6 -28.96 -12.58 -20.61
N ILE A 7 -28.74 -11.39 -21.20
CA ILE A 7 -27.61 -10.50 -20.89
C ILE A 7 -27.70 -10.00 -19.44
N PHE A 8 -28.89 -9.62 -18.96
CA PHE A 8 -29.10 -9.22 -17.57
C PHE A 8 -28.95 -10.38 -16.60
N SER A 9 -29.44 -11.58 -16.95
CA SER A 9 -29.27 -12.78 -16.11
C SER A 9 -27.79 -13.17 -16.01
N GLU A 10 -27.02 -13.06 -17.09
CA GLU A 10 -25.58 -13.32 -17.10
C GLU A 10 -24.81 -12.25 -16.30
N PHE A 11 -25.14 -10.97 -16.48
CA PHE A 11 -24.60 -9.87 -15.66
C PHE A 11 -24.91 -10.04 -14.17
N LEU A 12 -26.15 -10.42 -13.82
CA LEU A 12 -26.56 -10.62 -12.42
C LEU A 12 -25.93 -11.87 -11.79
N LYS A 13 -25.62 -12.90 -12.58
CA LYS A 13 -24.97 -14.13 -12.11
C LYS A 13 -23.48 -13.96 -11.84
N TYR A 14 -22.75 -13.22 -12.67
CA TYR A 14 -21.30 -13.13 -12.55
C TYR A 14 -20.81 -11.83 -11.89
N SER A 15 -21.37 -10.68 -12.27
CA SER A 15 -20.90 -9.36 -11.81
C SER A 15 -21.51 -8.93 -10.47
N VAL A 16 -22.75 -9.34 -10.17
CA VAL A 16 -23.50 -8.83 -9.01
C VAL A 16 -23.54 -9.80 -7.82
N THR A 17 -23.15 -11.06 -8.01
CA THR A 17 -23.15 -12.09 -6.95
C THR A 17 -22.34 -11.71 -5.70
N PRO A 18 -21.12 -11.14 -5.80
CA PRO A 18 -20.38 -10.67 -4.62
C PRO A 18 -21.09 -9.53 -3.86
N LEU A 19 -21.75 -8.62 -4.58
CA LEU A 19 -22.55 -7.53 -3.97
C LEU A 19 -23.80 -8.06 -3.27
N ARG A 20 -24.49 -9.02 -3.88
CA ARG A 20 -25.64 -9.71 -3.27
C ARG A 20 -25.24 -10.48 -2.02
N TYR A 21 -24.11 -11.18 -2.05
CA TYR A 21 -23.55 -11.84 -0.87
C TYR A 21 -23.28 -10.81 0.24
N LYS A 22 -22.66 -9.67 -0.10
CA LYS A 22 -22.38 -8.59 0.85
C LYS A 22 -23.62 -8.13 1.61
N GLN A 23 -24.74 -7.97 0.90
CA GLN A 23 -26.02 -7.50 1.44
C GLN A 23 -26.97 -8.62 1.90
N ASN A 24 -26.56 -9.88 1.78
CA ASN A 24 -27.39 -11.05 2.05
C ASN A 24 -28.74 -11.06 1.28
N LEU A 25 -28.71 -10.69 0.00
CA LEU A 25 -29.91 -10.62 -0.85
C LEU A 25 -30.08 -11.87 -1.72
N ALA A 26 -31.33 -12.35 -1.80
CA ALA A 26 -31.71 -13.46 -2.68
C ALA A 26 -31.68 -13.04 -4.15
N GLU A 27 -31.37 -14.00 -5.04
CA GLU A 27 -31.35 -13.76 -6.50
C GLU A 27 -32.68 -13.26 -7.01
N GLN A 28 -33.72 -13.97 -6.61
CA GLN A 28 -35.07 -13.80 -7.11
C GLN A 28 -35.59 -12.41 -6.76
N THR A 29 -35.32 -11.92 -5.55
CA THR A 29 -35.69 -10.56 -5.12
C THR A 29 -35.04 -9.48 -5.99
N VAL A 30 -33.75 -9.63 -6.32
CA VAL A 30 -33.06 -8.65 -7.19
C VAL A 30 -33.59 -8.75 -8.63
N MET A 31 -33.81 -9.97 -9.13
CA MET A 31 -34.38 -10.20 -10.47
C MET A 31 -35.79 -9.62 -10.59
N GLU A 32 -36.65 -9.82 -9.58
CA GLU A 32 -38.01 -9.27 -9.52
C GLU A 32 -37.98 -7.75 -9.54
N GLU A 33 -37.11 -7.11 -8.76
CA GLU A 33 -36.98 -5.65 -8.76
C GLU A 33 -36.43 -5.12 -10.09
N VAL A 34 -35.41 -5.75 -10.68
CA VAL A 34 -34.84 -5.33 -11.97
C VAL A 34 -35.84 -5.54 -13.12
N SER A 35 -36.61 -6.62 -13.10
CA SER A 35 -37.59 -6.95 -14.15
C SER A 35 -38.67 -5.88 -14.28
N GLN A 36 -39.01 -5.17 -13.20
CA GLN A 36 -39.95 -4.05 -13.23
C GLN A 36 -39.48 -2.88 -14.12
N TYR A 37 -38.18 -2.73 -14.35
CA TYR A 37 -37.61 -1.64 -15.16
C TYR A 37 -37.58 -1.95 -16.66
N ILE A 38 -37.60 -3.23 -17.04
CA ILE A 38 -37.40 -3.67 -18.43
C ILE A 38 -38.47 -3.12 -19.39
N PRO A 39 -39.78 -3.21 -19.09
CA PRO A 39 -40.81 -2.70 -19.99
C PRO A 39 -40.67 -1.18 -20.23
N SER A 40 -40.43 -0.41 -19.17
CA SER A 40 -40.24 1.04 -19.23
C SER A 40 -39.02 1.42 -20.07
N LEU A 41 -37.91 0.71 -19.90
CA LEU A 41 -36.69 0.93 -20.69
C LEU A 41 -36.91 0.63 -22.18
N MET A 42 -37.58 -0.48 -22.50
CA MET A 42 -37.90 -0.85 -23.88
C MET A 42 -38.83 0.15 -24.56
N ALA A 43 -39.86 0.60 -23.84
CA ALA A 43 -40.76 1.64 -24.32
C ALA A 43 -40.00 2.95 -24.60
N TRP A 44 -39.12 3.36 -23.70
CA TRP A 44 -38.28 4.54 -23.88
C TRP A 44 -37.36 4.42 -25.11
N LEU A 45 -36.66 3.29 -25.26
CA LEU A 45 -35.79 3.03 -26.42
C LEU A 45 -36.60 3.12 -27.72
N SER A 46 -37.73 2.42 -27.81
CA SER A 46 -38.57 2.43 -29.02
C SER A 46 -39.07 3.82 -29.42
N LYS A 47 -39.28 4.70 -28.44
CA LYS A 47 -39.82 6.05 -28.64
C LYS A 47 -38.75 7.07 -28.98
N HIS A 48 -37.53 6.89 -28.46
CA HIS A 48 -36.51 7.95 -28.44
C HIS A 48 -35.21 7.60 -29.17
N THR A 49 -35.02 6.38 -29.65
CA THR A 49 -33.83 6.00 -30.42
C THR A 49 -34.19 5.55 -31.84
N CYS A 50 -33.45 6.05 -32.83
CA CYS A 50 -33.34 5.42 -34.14
C CYS A 50 -32.06 4.59 -34.11
N VAL A 51 -32.15 3.28 -34.34
CA VAL A 51 -30.99 2.39 -34.24
C VAL A 51 -30.03 2.66 -35.40
N SER A 52 -29.07 3.55 -35.15
CA SER A 52 -27.78 3.58 -35.82
C SER A 52 -26.74 3.82 -34.73
N ASP A 53 -25.81 2.88 -34.60
CA ASP A 53 -24.78 2.77 -33.57
C ASP A 53 -24.33 4.10 -32.95
N SER A 54 -24.36 4.19 -31.61
CA SER A 54 -23.67 5.27 -30.90
C SER A 54 -23.05 4.80 -29.58
N SER A 55 -21.74 4.56 -29.66
CA SER A 55 -20.69 5.11 -28.78
C SER A 55 -21.04 5.45 -27.33
N GLY A 56 -20.56 4.61 -26.41
CA GLY A 56 -19.53 4.98 -25.43
C GLY A 56 -19.88 5.93 -24.28
N ARG A 57 -19.81 5.42 -23.05
CA ARG A 57 -19.75 6.20 -21.79
C ARG A 57 -18.57 7.18 -21.83
N SER A 58 -18.79 8.47 -21.60
CA SER A 58 -17.71 9.48 -21.54
C SER A 58 -17.56 10.05 -20.13
N PRO A 59 -16.57 9.60 -19.33
CA PRO A 59 -16.26 10.30 -18.07
C PRO A 59 -15.43 11.56 -18.33
N ALA A 60 -15.81 12.67 -17.71
CA ALA A 60 -15.18 13.96 -17.82
C ALA A 60 -14.55 14.38 -16.48
N ALA A 61 -13.25 14.67 -16.49
CA ALA A 61 -12.57 15.37 -15.41
C ALA A 61 -12.22 16.77 -15.94
N GLU A 62 -12.53 17.82 -15.18
CA GLU A 62 -12.52 19.19 -15.67
C GLU A 62 -11.55 20.09 -14.88
N LYS A 63 -10.79 20.90 -15.63
CA LYS A 63 -9.80 21.87 -15.12
C LYS A 63 -10.44 23.23 -14.81
N LYS A 64 -11.43 23.67 -15.58
CA LYS A 64 -11.98 25.05 -15.52
C LYS A 64 -12.78 25.33 -14.26
N PHE A 65 -13.64 24.39 -13.84
CA PHE A 65 -14.52 24.57 -12.69
C PHE A 65 -14.09 23.77 -11.46
N GLY A 66 -12.95 23.07 -11.48
CA GLY A 66 -12.48 22.20 -10.39
C GLY A 66 -13.52 21.16 -9.99
N LEU A 67 -14.11 20.52 -11.00
CA LEU A 67 -15.16 19.51 -10.90
C LEU A 67 -14.64 18.17 -11.45
N LYS A 68 -15.17 17.07 -10.90
CA LYS A 68 -15.00 15.72 -11.45
C LYS A 68 -16.34 15.00 -11.41
N GLY A 69 -16.62 14.19 -12.42
CA GLY A 69 -17.83 13.37 -12.44
C GLY A 69 -17.81 12.32 -13.55
N LYS A 70 -18.76 11.39 -13.47
CA LYS A 70 -18.95 10.36 -14.47
C LYS A 70 -20.33 10.57 -15.09
N ILE A 71 -20.36 11.00 -16.35
CA ILE A 71 -21.60 11.11 -17.10
C ILE A 71 -22.01 9.69 -17.48
N ASP A 72 -23.24 9.29 -17.13
CA ASP A 72 -23.74 7.94 -17.42
C ASP A 72 -23.73 7.67 -18.93
N LEU A 73 -24.34 8.57 -19.71
CA LEU A 73 -24.38 8.50 -21.17
C LEU A 73 -24.14 9.87 -21.80
N THR A 74 -23.42 9.91 -22.92
CA THR A 74 -23.34 11.08 -23.80
C THR A 74 -24.08 10.75 -25.08
N VAL A 75 -25.12 11.50 -25.40
CA VAL A 75 -26.03 11.18 -26.50
C VAL A 75 -26.03 12.29 -27.55
N LYS A 76 -26.13 11.90 -28.83
CA LYS A 76 -26.42 12.83 -29.92
C LYS A 76 -27.93 12.90 -30.08
N ALA A 77 -28.53 14.03 -29.74
CA ALA A 77 -29.97 14.23 -29.75
C ALA A 77 -30.37 15.22 -30.87
N GLN A 78 -31.43 14.89 -31.60
CA GLN A 78 -32.06 15.77 -32.57
C GLN A 78 -33.26 16.44 -31.91
N LEU A 79 -33.15 17.74 -31.65
CA LEU A 79 -34.16 18.52 -30.95
C LEU A 79 -35.09 19.20 -31.96
N ARG A 80 -36.40 18.96 -31.83
CA ARG A 80 -37.44 19.67 -32.59
C ARG A 80 -37.99 20.83 -31.76
N LYS A 81 -37.68 22.08 -32.16
CA LYS A 81 -38.29 23.26 -31.55
C LYS A 81 -39.68 23.49 -32.13
N THR A 82 -40.68 23.65 -31.26
CA THR A 82 -42.12 23.70 -31.60
C THR A 82 -42.58 24.92 -32.41
N LYS A 83 -41.70 25.86 -32.78
CA LYS A 83 -42.08 27.09 -33.51
C LYS A 83 -41.20 27.45 -34.72
N ALA A 84 -40.14 26.71 -35.01
CA ALA A 84 -39.33 26.90 -36.22
C ALA A 84 -38.89 25.53 -36.72
N SER A 85 -39.13 25.24 -38.01
CA SER A 85 -38.79 24.01 -38.72
C SER A 85 -37.27 23.74 -38.87
N ARG A 86 -36.45 24.19 -37.92
CA ARG A 86 -35.03 23.87 -37.83
C ARG A 86 -34.83 22.78 -36.79
N GLU A 87 -34.45 21.59 -37.27
CA GLU A 87 -33.96 20.51 -36.43
C GLU A 87 -32.53 20.83 -35.99
N GLU A 88 -32.29 20.88 -34.69
CA GLU A 88 -30.98 21.19 -34.11
C GLU A 88 -30.39 19.90 -33.52
N VAL A 89 -29.21 19.52 -33.98
CA VAL A 89 -28.52 18.33 -33.49
C VAL A 89 -27.49 18.74 -32.45
N LYS A 90 -27.66 18.26 -31.22
CA LYS A 90 -26.76 18.56 -30.08
C LYS A 90 -26.18 17.29 -29.47
N VAL A 91 -25.02 17.40 -28.86
CA VAL A 91 -24.42 16.35 -28.02
C VAL A 91 -24.69 16.70 -26.57
N LEU A 92 -25.51 15.89 -25.87
CA LEU A 92 -26.01 16.20 -24.53
C LEU A 92 -25.55 15.15 -23.51
N PRO A 93 -25.29 15.56 -22.25
CA PRO A 93 -25.18 14.61 -21.15
C PRO A 93 -26.57 14.06 -20.78
N LEU A 94 -26.63 12.75 -20.51
CA LEU A 94 -27.82 12.06 -20.03
C LEU A 94 -27.50 11.36 -18.72
N GLU A 95 -28.23 11.73 -17.67
CA GLU A 95 -28.15 11.15 -16.32
C GLU A 95 -29.26 10.13 -16.11
N LEU A 96 -28.91 8.96 -15.57
CA LEU A 96 -29.84 7.88 -15.28
C LEU A 96 -30.16 7.84 -13.79
N LYS A 97 -31.45 7.77 -13.45
CA LYS A 97 -31.93 7.58 -12.08
C LYS A 97 -32.82 6.36 -11.97
N THR A 98 -32.66 5.62 -10.88
CA THR A 98 -33.57 4.53 -10.47
C THR A 98 -34.54 5.04 -9.40
N GLY A 99 -35.60 4.29 -9.13
CA GLY A 99 -36.65 4.68 -8.17
C GLY A 99 -37.67 5.68 -8.71
N LYS A 100 -38.39 6.34 -7.79
CA LYS A 100 -39.48 7.26 -8.12
C LYS A 100 -38.97 8.56 -8.74
N ALA A 101 -39.64 9.03 -9.80
CA ALA A 101 -39.36 10.34 -10.38
C ALA A 101 -39.63 11.46 -9.38
N SER A 102 -38.57 12.17 -9.01
CA SER A 102 -38.61 13.32 -8.09
C SER A 102 -38.33 14.64 -8.78
N PHE A 103 -37.61 14.61 -9.92
CA PHE A 103 -37.05 15.75 -10.63
C PHE A 103 -36.48 16.82 -9.67
N SER A 104 -35.78 16.35 -8.63
CA SER A 104 -35.37 17.21 -7.51
C SER A 104 -34.27 18.19 -7.93
N SER A 105 -34.09 19.23 -7.12
CA SER A 105 -33.02 20.23 -7.28
C SER A 105 -31.64 19.58 -7.37
N GLU A 106 -31.39 18.50 -6.62
CA GLU A 106 -30.11 17.79 -6.60
C GLU A 106 -29.86 17.07 -7.92
N HIS A 107 -30.87 16.40 -8.47
CA HIS A 107 -30.76 15.69 -9.75
C HIS A 107 -30.59 16.69 -10.91
N LYS A 108 -31.36 17.78 -10.93
CA LYS A 108 -31.19 18.86 -11.93
C LYS A 108 -29.84 19.55 -11.79
N GLY A 109 -29.35 19.73 -10.56
CA GLY A 109 -28.02 20.24 -10.26
C GLY A 109 -26.91 19.34 -10.81
N GLN A 110 -27.03 18.01 -10.67
CA GLN A 110 -26.09 17.05 -11.26
C GLN A 110 -26.04 17.16 -12.79
N VAL A 111 -27.19 17.21 -13.46
CA VAL A 111 -27.25 17.41 -14.92
C VAL A 111 -26.61 18.73 -15.34
N THR A 112 -26.83 19.79 -14.57
CA THR A 112 -26.17 21.08 -14.79
C THR A 112 -24.65 20.97 -14.70
N LEU A 113 -24.13 20.30 -13.67
CA LEU A 113 -22.69 20.04 -13.51
C LEU A 113 -22.14 19.20 -14.68
N TYR A 114 -22.89 18.20 -15.16
CA TYR A 114 -22.49 17.40 -16.34
C TYR A 114 -22.45 18.24 -17.62
N SER A 115 -23.41 19.14 -17.82
CA SER A 115 -23.39 20.08 -18.95
C SER A 115 -22.16 20.99 -18.90
N MET A 116 -21.80 21.48 -17.70
CA MET A 116 -20.59 22.27 -17.50
C MET A 116 -19.34 21.46 -17.86
N MET A 117 -19.22 20.22 -17.37
CA MET A 117 -18.10 19.34 -17.70
C MET A 117 -18.05 18.95 -19.19
N CYS A 118 -19.21 18.82 -19.87
CA CYS A 118 -19.26 18.62 -21.31
C CYS A 118 -18.69 19.83 -22.09
N SER A 119 -18.93 21.04 -21.60
CA SER A 119 -18.48 22.28 -22.26
C SER A 119 -16.95 22.45 -22.31
N ASP A 120 -16.21 21.69 -21.50
CA ASP A 120 -14.74 21.68 -21.50
C ASP A 120 -14.16 20.85 -22.67
N ARG A 121 -14.92 19.87 -23.16
CA ARG A 121 -14.49 18.94 -24.22
C ARG A 121 -15.17 19.17 -25.56
N ARG A 122 -16.31 19.84 -25.54
CA ARG A 122 -17.25 20.01 -26.67
C ARG A 122 -17.92 21.38 -26.56
N PRO A 123 -18.57 21.88 -27.62
CA PRO A 123 -19.42 23.07 -27.51
C PRO A 123 -20.41 22.93 -26.34
N ASP A 124 -20.60 24.01 -25.58
CA ASP A 124 -21.49 24.02 -24.41
C ASP A 124 -22.90 23.58 -24.82
N PRO A 125 -23.41 22.44 -24.29
CA PRO A 125 -24.71 21.95 -24.69
C PRO A 125 -25.86 22.83 -24.21
N GLN A 126 -25.65 23.63 -23.15
CA GLN A 126 -26.63 24.48 -22.46
C GLN A 126 -27.86 23.73 -21.91
N GLU A 127 -27.93 22.43 -22.11
CA GLU A 127 -29.04 21.54 -21.78
C GLU A 127 -28.48 20.15 -21.44
N GLY A 128 -29.25 19.36 -20.72
CA GLY A 128 -28.98 17.94 -20.49
C GLY A 128 -30.28 17.17 -20.31
N ILE A 129 -30.18 15.84 -20.21
CA ILE A 129 -31.34 14.96 -20.09
C ILE A 129 -31.30 14.24 -18.74
N LEU A 130 -32.42 14.25 -18.02
CA LEU A 130 -32.62 13.46 -16.82
C LEU A 130 -33.66 12.38 -17.10
N LEU A 131 -33.27 11.11 -16.95
CA LEU A 131 -34.13 9.96 -17.23
C LEU A 131 -34.32 9.10 -15.98
N TYR A 132 -35.58 8.90 -15.58
CA TYR A 132 -35.96 7.95 -14.54
C TYR A 132 -36.36 6.62 -15.16
N LEU A 133 -35.59 5.59 -14.86
CA LEU A 133 -35.71 4.28 -15.49
C LEU A 133 -36.97 3.52 -15.09
N LYS A 134 -37.53 3.76 -13.89
CA LYS A 134 -38.65 2.96 -13.35
C LYS A 134 -39.91 3.07 -14.21
N HIS A 135 -40.23 4.27 -14.66
CA HIS A 135 -41.42 4.55 -15.50
C HIS A 135 -41.06 5.22 -16.84
N GLY A 136 -39.78 5.36 -17.17
CA GLY A 136 -39.32 5.97 -18.42
C GLY A 136 -39.56 7.49 -18.50
N GLU A 137 -39.82 8.14 -17.37
CA GLU A 137 -40.07 9.58 -17.28
C GLU A 137 -38.78 10.36 -17.56
N MET A 138 -38.84 11.31 -18.48
CA MET A 138 -37.68 12.06 -18.96
C MET A 138 -37.96 13.56 -18.98
N GLU A 139 -37.01 14.36 -18.50
CA GLU A 139 -37.07 15.83 -18.56
C GLU A 139 -35.78 16.37 -19.19
N THR A 140 -35.92 17.37 -20.06
CA THR A 140 -34.77 18.16 -20.52
C THR A 140 -34.49 19.24 -19.49
N VAL A 141 -33.29 19.22 -18.92
CA VAL A 141 -32.84 20.20 -17.94
C VAL A 141 -32.12 21.32 -18.67
N THR A 142 -32.77 22.48 -18.82
CA THR A 142 -32.14 23.69 -19.35
C THR A 142 -31.18 24.26 -18.32
N VAL A 143 -29.93 24.51 -18.74
CA VAL A 143 -28.88 25.01 -17.87
C VAL A 143 -28.83 26.53 -17.89
N LYS A 144 -29.37 27.13 -16.82
CA LYS A 144 -29.41 28.58 -16.68
C LYS A 144 -28.09 29.15 -16.12
N PRO A 145 -27.64 30.34 -16.54
CA PRO A 145 -26.43 30.98 -16.01
C PRO A 145 -26.43 31.14 -14.47
N GLU A 146 -27.57 31.43 -13.87
CA GLU A 146 -27.72 31.60 -12.42
C GLU A 146 -27.47 30.28 -11.68
N SER A 147 -27.93 29.16 -12.25
CA SER A 147 -27.69 27.82 -11.71
C SER A 147 -26.22 27.44 -11.77
N LYS A 148 -25.52 27.76 -12.87
CA LYS A 148 -24.07 27.57 -12.99
C LYS A 148 -23.34 28.37 -11.91
N SER A 149 -23.67 29.65 -11.76
CA SER A 149 -23.05 30.54 -10.75
C SER A 149 -23.26 30.01 -9.32
N GLY A 150 -24.50 29.67 -8.95
CA GLY A 150 -24.81 29.15 -7.62
C GLY A 150 -24.09 27.84 -7.28
N LEU A 151 -23.99 26.92 -8.24
CA LEU A 151 -23.27 25.66 -8.06
C LEU A 151 -21.75 25.86 -7.93
N VAL A 152 -21.16 26.78 -8.71
CA VAL A 152 -19.74 27.14 -8.57
C VAL A 152 -19.46 27.76 -7.21
N GLN A 153 -20.34 28.64 -6.72
CA GLN A 153 -20.20 29.21 -5.37
C GLN A 153 -20.28 28.13 -4.28
N LEU A 154 -21.21 27.16 -4.41
CA LEU A 154 -21.30 26.04 -3.49
C LEU A 154 -20.04 25.17 -3.53
N ARG A 155 -19.53 24.86 -4.72
CA ARG A 155 -18.27 24.15 -4.91
C ARG A 155 -17.10 24.89 -4.28
N ASN A 156 -17.03 26.22 -4.45
CA ASN A 156 -15.97 27.04 -3.85
C ASN A 156 -16.02 26.99 -2.31
N ARG A 157 -17.22 27.03 -1.72
CA ARG A 157 -17.38 26.84 -0.26
C ARG A 157 -16.88 25.46 0.17
N LEU A 158 -17.32 24.40 -0.50
CA LEU A 158 -16.87 23.03 -0.21
C LEU A 158 -15.34 22.89 -0.32
N ALA A 159 -14.74 23.44 -1.39
CA ALA A 159 -13.30 23.40 -1.59
C ALA A 159 -12.53 24.17 -0.51
N ARG A 160 -13.03 25.35 -0.09
CA ARG A 160 -12.48 26.12 1.03
C ARG A 160 -12.53 25.30 2.32
N ASP A 161 -13.65 24.66 2.61
CA ASP A 161 -13.83 23.92 3.87
C ASP A 161 -12.95 22.66 3.88
N LEU A 162 -12.84 21.93 2.75
CA LEU A 162 -11.90 20.81 2.58
C LEU A 162 -10.42 21.24 2.67
N SER A 163 -10.09 22.47 2.26
CA SER A 163 -8.70 22.97 2.36
C SER A 163 -8.27 23.31 3.79
N ARG A 164 -9.23 23.47 4.71
CA ARG A 164 -9.01 23.93 6.09
C ARG A 164 -9.02 22.81 7.13
N GLN A 165 -8.90 21.55 6.72
CA GLN A 165 -8.95 20.38 7.61
C GLN A 165 -7.97 20.43 8.80
N VAL A 166 -6.84 21.13 8.65
CA VAL A 166 -5.88 21.33 9.75
C VAL A 166 -5.48 22.81 9.80
N THR A 167 -5.59 23.40 10.98
CA THR A 167 -5.05 24.72 11.31
C THR A 167 -3.71 24.56 12.03
N THR A 168 -2.86 25.58 11.92
CA THR A 168 -1.51 25.57 12.51
C THR A 168 -1.28 26.88 13.23
N GLU A 169 -0.89 26.80 14.49
CA GLU A 169 -0.41 27.93 15.27
C GLU A 169 1.11 27.79 15.40
N THR A 170 1.83 28.89 15.29
CA THR A 170 3.29 28.91 15.47
C THR A 170 3.59 29.77 16.67
N ASP A 171 4.30 29.20 17.65
CA ASP A 171 4.73 29.94 18.83
C ASP A 171 5.89 30.91 18.50
N GLU A 172 6.25 31.77 19.48
CA GLU A 172 7.33 32.75 19.35
C GLU A 172 8.70 32.11 19.06
N ASN A 173 8.87 30.82 19.37
CA ASN A 173 10.08 30.03 19.12
C ASN A 173 10.04 29.28 17.78
N GLY A 174 9.02 29.50 16.95
CA GLY A 174 8.87 28.85 15.64
C GLY A 174 8.33 27.41 15.70
N ARG A 175 7.90 26.91 16.85
CA ARG A 175 7.28 25.58 16.98
C ARG A 175 5.84 25.61 16.51
N LYS A 176 5.48 24.63 15.70
CA LYS A 176 4.14 24.51 15.11
C LYS A 176 3.28 23.55 15.93
N THR A 177 2.12 24.02 16.35
CA THR A 177 1.05 23.20 16.93
C THR A 177 -0.05 23.03 15.90
N TYR A 178 -0.54 21.81 15.74
CA TYR A 178 -1.55 21.44 14.75
C TYR A 178 -2.89 21.18 15.43
N PHE A 179 -3.96 21.68 14.83
CA PHE A 179 -5.32 21.48 15.31
C PHE A 179 -6.23 21.06 14.16
N LEU A 180 -7.30 20.34 14.49
CA LEU A 180 -8.35 20.05 13.53
C LEU A 180 -9.07 21.34 13.16
N GLY A 181 -9.30 21.52 11.86
CA GLY A 181 -10.14 22.59 11.35
C GLY A 181 -11.61 22.36 11.67
N SER A 182 -12.38 23.45 11.67
CA SER A 182 -13.84 23.38 11.79
C SER A 182 -14.46 22.82 10.51
N LEU A 183 -15.52 22.03 10.69
CA LEU A 183 -16.40 21.64 9.59
C LEU A 183 -17.43 22.75 9.33
N PRO A 184 -18.17 22.69 8.22
CA PRO A 184 -19.34 23.54 8.04
C PRO A 184 -20.34 23.29 9.18
N PRO A 185 -21.03 24.35 9.66
CA PRO A 185 -21.99 24.19 10.74
C PRO A 185 -23.07 23.17 10.35
N PRO A 186 -23.55 22.36 11.30
CA PRO A 186 -24.57 21.36 11.01
C PRO A 186 -25.86 22.04 10.53
N ILE A 187 -26.57 21.39 9.63
CA ILE A 187 -27.87 21.88 9.17
C ILE A 187 -28.93 21.74 10.29
N ASN A 188 -29.84 22.70 10.38
CA ASN A 188 -30.96 22.63 11.31
C ASN A 188 -32.16 21.90 10.68
N ASN A 189 -32.04 20.58 10.48
CA ASN A 189 -33.12 19.75 9.92
C ASN A 189 -33.11 18.35 10.54
N GLU A 190 -34.00 18.10 11.51
CA GLU A 190 -34.05 16.83 12.26
C GLU A 190 -34.25 15.61 11.34
N ARG A 191 -35.12 15.71 10.34
CA ARG A 191 -35.38 14.59 9.41
C ARG A 191 -34.17 14.24 8.55
N ALA A 192 -33.39 15.23 8.13
CA ALA A 192 -32.17 15.01 7.35
C ALA A 192 -31.03 14.50 8.25
N CYS A 193 -30.82 15.12 9.42
CA CYS A 193 -29.74 14.77 10.34
C CYS A 193 -29.92 13.38 10.97
N SER A 194 -31.13 13.02 11.38
CA SER A 194 -31.43 11.70 11.97
C SER A 194 -31.20 10.53 11.01
N LYS A 195 -31.23 10.78 9.69
CA LYS A 195 -30.98 9.77 8.65
C LYS A 195 -29.58 9.90 8.02
N CYS A 196 -28.76 10.82 8.51
CA CYS A 196 -27.41 11.04 8.00
C CYS A 196 -26.51 9.88 8.41
N SER A 197 -25.85 9.24 7.43
CA SER A 197 -24.86 8.18 7.68
C SER A 197 -23.63 8.65 8.45
N HIS A 198 -23.43 9.96 8.56
CA HIS A 198 -22.31 10.58 9.27
C HIS A 198 -22.72 11.23 10.59
N LEU A 199 -23.93 10.95 11.10
CA LEU A 199 -24.45 11.58 12.32
C LEU A 199 -23.45 11.48 13.48
N GLN A 200 -22.92 10.28 13.75
CA GLN A 200 -21.97 10.09 14.84
C GLN A 200 -20.69 10.92 14.66
N THR A 201 -20.03 10.85 13.50
CA THR A 201 -18.81 11.61 13.24
C THR A 201 -19.06 13.12 13.30
N CYS A 202 -20.20 13.57 12.77
CA CYS A 202 -20.64 14.96 12.84
C CYS A 202 -20.85 15.40 14.30
N SER A 203 -21.50 14.57 15.13
CA SER A 203 -21.68 14.84 16.56
C SER A 203 -20.36 14.94 17.31
N ILE A 204 -19.40 14.05 17.03
CA ILE A 204 -18.05 14.12 17.63
C ILE A 204 -17.36 15.46 17.29
N TYR A 205 -17.37 15.85 16.02
CA TYR A 205 -16.77 17.12 15.58
C TYR A 205 -17.46 18.34 16.19
N GLN A 206 -18.79 18.37 16.17
CA GLN A 206 -19.58 19.46 16.72
C GLN A 206 -19.29 19.66 18.22
N ARG A 207 -19.24 18.57 18.99
CA ARG A 207 -19.03 18.63 20.44
C ARG A 207 -17.58 18.94 20.83
N SER A 208 -16.61 18.39 20.10
CA SER A 208 -15.20 18.40 20.54
C SER A 208 -14.33 19.44 19.82
N VAL A 209 -14.64 19.79 18.58
CA VAL A 209 -13.81 20.72 17.78
C VAL A 209 -14.45 22.10 17.70
N GLU A 210 -15.73 22.16 17.33
CA GLU A 210 -16.38 23.44 17.03
C GLU A 210 -16.68 24.23 18.31
N LYS A 211 -17.17 23.57 19.37
CA LYS A 211 -17.42 24.12 20.72
C LYS A 211 -18.52 25.19 20.91
N PRO A 212 -19.31 25.74 19.94
CA PRO A 212 -20.46 26.54 20.36
C PRO A 212 -21.58 25.63 20.84
N GLU A 213 -22.20 25.98 21.96
CA GLU A 213 -23.49 25.40 22.33
C GLU A 213 -24.49 25.75 21.23
N LEU A 214 -25.04 24.71 20.60
CA LEU A 214 -26.09 24.87 19.62
C LEU A 214 -27.35 25.39 20.32
N PRO A 215 -28.14 26.27 19.69
CA PRO A 215 -29.41 26.73 20.24
C PRO A 215 -30.30 25.55 20.67
N PRO A 216 -31.11 25.67 21.74
CA PRO A 216 -31.96 24.58 22.22
C PRO A 216 -32.95 24.05 21.15
N ASN A 217 -33.36 24.91 20.22
CA ASN A 217 -34.25 24.58 19.10
C ASN A 217 -33.52 24.01 17.87
N HIS A 218 -32.21 23.83 17.92
CA HIS A 218 -31.44 23.24 16.82
C HIS A 218 -31.56 21.71 16.83
N ALA A 219 -31.80 21.10 15.66
CA ALA A 219 -31.98 19.66 15.52
C ALA A 219 -30.88 18.82 16.18
N MET A 220 -29.63 19.24 16.02
CA MET A 220 -28.47 18.53 16.58
C MET A 220 -28.36 18.61 18.11
N SER A 221 -29.01 19.58 18.77
CA SER A 221 -28.97 19.70 20.24
C SER A 221 -29.59 18.48 20.93
N LYS A 222 -30.56 17.84 20.28
CA LYS A 222 -31.16 16.55 20.71
C LYS A 222 -30.36 15.34 20.22
N LEU A 223 -29.91 15.36 18.97
CA LEU A 223 -29.27 14.20 18.34
C LEU A 223 -27.84 13.94 18.83
N VAL A 224 -27.09 14.98 19.22
CA VAL A 224 -25.69 14.84 19.66
C VAL A 224 -25.57 14.00 20.94
N PRO A 225 -26.34 14.26 22.02
CA PRO A 225 -26.33 13.40 23.20
C PRO A 225 -26.67 11.93 22.89
N GLU A 226 -27.68 11.70 22.03
CA GLU A 226 -28.09 10.35 21.64
C GLU A 226 -26.99 9.60 20.86
N ALA A 227 -26.33 10.28 19.91
CA ALA A 227 -25.31 9.68 19.06
C ALA A 227 -23.97 9.42 19.77
N MET A 228 -23.73 10.06 20.92
CA MET A 228 -22.46 10.01 21.64
C MET A 228 -22.56 9.42 23.06
N GLY A 229 -23.76 9.05 23.53
CA GLY A 229 -23.98 8.64 24.92
C GLY A 229 -23.14 7.45 25.39
N HIS A 230 -22.62 6.63 24.47
CA HIS A 230 -21.76 5.49 24.73
C HIS A 230 -20.24 5.77 24.63
N LEU A 231 -19.85 7.01 24.36
CA LEU A 231 -18.45 7.45 24.21
C LEU A 231 -18.04 8.35 25.38
N ASP A 232 -16.84 8.13 25.90
CA ASP A 232 -16.23 8.96 26.95
C ASP A 232 -15.12 9.87 26.41
N GLY A 233 -14.49 10.65 27.30
CA GLY A 233 -13.45 11.61 26.91
C GLY A 233 -12.20 10.97 26.30
N GLU A 234 -11.84 9.75 26.71
CA GLU A 234 -10.68 9.03 26.17
C GLU A 234 -10.97 8.53 24.75
N ASP A 235 -12.18 8.02 24.51
CA ASP A 235 -12.65 7.60 23.19
C ASP A 235 -12.56 8.77 22.18
N LEU A 236 -13.06 9.95 22.59
CA LEU A 236 -13.04 11.16 21.76
C LEU A 236 -11.61 11.66 21.51
N ALA A 237 -10.76 11.68 22.54
CA ALA A 237 -9.37 12.10 22.41
C ALA A 237 -8.60 11.20 21.44
N TYR A 238 -8.79 9.88 21.53
CA TYR A 238 -8.16 8.92 20.62
C TYR A 238 -8.63 9.14 19.17
N PHE A 239 -9.95 9.29 18.96
CA PHE A 239 -10.50 9.54 17.63
C PHE A 239 -9.92 10.80 17.01
N LEU A 240 -10.04 11.95 17.70
CA LEU A 240 -9.60 13.25 17.18
C LEU A 240 -8.09 13.29 16.94
N HIS A 241 -7.31 12.68 17.83
CA HIS A 241 -5.87 12.56 17.65
C HIS A 241 -5.49 11.85 16.34
N TRP A 242 -6.12 10.70 16.06
CA TRP A 242 -5.82 9.95 14.85
C TRP A 242 -6.34 10.64 13.58
N ILE A 243 -7.48 11.33 13.65
CA ILE A 243 -7.94 12.15 12.53
C ILE A 243 -6.94 13.27 12.22
N LEU A 244 -6.42 13.96 13.25
CA LEU A 244 -5.41 14.99 13.09
C LEU A 244 -4.13 14.43 12.44
N CYS A 245 -3.63 13.29 12.94
CA CYS A 245 -2.47 12.62 12.37
C CYS A 245 -2.67 12.28 10.88
N LEU A 246 -3.83 11.73 10.52
CA LEU A 246 -4.17 11.40 9.13
C LEU A 246 -4.25 12.64 8.24
N ASP A 247 -4.86 13.73 8.72
CA ASP A 247 -4.99 14.95 7.95
C ASP A 247 -3.62 15.65 7.75
N VAL A 248 -2.76 15.64 8.77
CA VAL A 248 -1.38 16.15 8.68
C VAL A 248 -0.54 15.32 7.69
N GLU A 249 -0.61 13.99 7.74
CA GLU A 249 0.05 13.10 6.76
C GLU A 249 -0.49 13.32 5.34
N GLY A 250 -1.81 13.53 5.21
CA GLY A 250 -2.47 13.82 3.96
C GLY A 250 -1.99 15.12 3.29
N LYS A 251 -1.69 16.16 4.09
CA LYS A 251 -1.10 17.42 3.58
C LYS A 251 0.27 17.20 2.95
N GLU A 252 1.11 16.35 3.53
CA GLU A 252 2.45 16.04 2.98
C GLU A 252 2.34 15.22 1.69
N SER A 253 1.47 14.20 1.69
CA SER A 253 1.20 13.36 0.52
C SER A 253 0.62 14.17 -0.66
N GLY A 254 -0.24 15.16 -0.35
CA GLY A 254 -0.84 16.07 -1.33
C GLY A 254 0.12 17.09 -1.96
N ARG A 255 1.37 17.23 -1.45
CA ARG A 255 2.39 18.10 -2.07
C ARG A 255 2.89 17.58 -3.41
N ARG A 256 2.78 16.28 -3.69
CA ARG A 256 2.88 15.73 -5.05
C ARG A 256 1.58 16.03 -5.79
N GLN A 257 1.40 17.30 -6.11
CA GLN A 257 0.11 17.82 -6.54
C GLN A 257 -0.27 17.21 -7.88
N LEU A 258 -1.47 16.63 -7.96
CA LEU A 258 -2.16 16.38 -9.24
C LEU A 258 -2.18 17.64 -10.13
N SER A 259 -2.07 18.84 -9.53
CA SER A 259 -1.86 20.11 -10.25
C SER A 259 -0.72 20.05 -11.26
N SER A 260 0.37 19.33 -10.96
CA SER A 260 1.52 19.22 -11.83
C SER A 260 1.15 18.56 -13.16
N ILE A 261 0.20 17.60 -13.16
CA ILE A 261 -0.28 16.94 -14.39
C ILE A 261 -0.81 17.97 -15.39
N TRP A 262 -1.45 19.05 -14.92
CA TRP A 262 -2.08 20.07 -15.76
C TRP A 262 -1.40 21.45 -15.75
N CYS A 263 -0.41 21.68 -14.89
CA CYS A 263 0.35 22.94 -14.81
C CYS A 263 1.76 22.82 -15.40
N THR A 264 2.31 21.60 -15.48
CA THR A 264 3.65 21.35 -16.02
C THR A 264 3.56 20.61 -17.37
N SER A 265 4.60 20.66 -18.21
CA SER A 265 4.64 19.84 -19.43
C SER A 265 5.01 18.39 -19.11
N GLY A 266 4.57 17.43 -19.95
CA GLY A 266 4.92 16.02 -19.77
C GLY A 266 6.44 15.79 -19.84
N GLN A 267 7.12 16.52 -20.71
CA GLN A 267 8.59 16.46 -20.86
C GLN A 267 9.34 16.88 -19.59
N GLN A 268 8.83 17.85 -18.83
CA GLN A 268 9.44 18.26 -17.58
C GLN A 268 9.25 17.19 -16.50
N ARG A 269 8.04 16.64 -16.38
CA ARG A 269 7.74 15.55 -15.44
C ARG A 269 8.45 14.25 -15.79
N GLU A 270 8.75 14.01 -17.06
CA GLU A 270 9.58 12.88 -17.48
C GLU A 270 11.00 12.98 -16.92
N LYS A 271 11.59 14.19 -16.88
CA LYS A 271 12.90 14.40 -16.23
C LYS A 271 12.87 14.14 -14.72
N GLU A 272 11.73 14.43 -14.10
CA GLU A 272 11.47 14.18 -12.67
C GLU A 272 11.23 12.68 -12.38
N GLY A 273 10.85 11.89 -13.41
CA GLY A 273 10.60 10.44 -13.31
C GLY A 273 9.15 10.09 -12.95
N ASP A 274 8.21 10.99 -13.23
CA ASP A 274 6.79 10.82 -12.88
C ASP A 274 5.88 10.71 -14.12
N CYS A 275 6.44 10.79 -15.33
CA CYS A 275 5.66 10.82 -16.57
C CYS A 275 6.39 10.15 -17.75
N LEU A 276 5.66 9.44 -18.62
CA LEU A 276 6.12 9.13 -19.98
C LEU A 276 5.44 10.10 -20.95
N SER A 277 6.23 10.95 -21.62
CA SER A 277 5.72 11.97 -22.55
C SER A 277 5.82 11.53 -24.01
N ASN A 278 4.99 12.14 -24.87
CA ASN A 278 4.99 11.95 -26.33
C ASN A 278 4.82 10.47 -26.73
N MET A 279 3.84 9.82 -26.11
CA MET A 279 3.46 8.44 -26.35
C MET A 279 2.39 8.34 -27.44
N VAL A 280 2.46 7.30 -28.26
CA VAL A 280 1.45 6.99 -29.29
C VAL A 280 0.95 5.57 -29.11
N ILE A 281 -0.35 5.36 -29.35
CA ILE A 281 -0.95 4.03 -29.24
C ILE A 281 -0.50 3.20 -30.45
N THR A 282 0.11 2.05 -30.19
CA THR A 282 0.57 1.11 -31.22
C THR A 282 -0.31 -0.12 -31.34
N ALA A 283 -0.95 -0.54 -30.24
CA ALA A 283 -1.87 -1.67 -30.21
C ALA A 283 -2.93 -1.49 -29.11
N SER A 284 -4.05 -2.17 -29.27
CA SER A 284 -5.09 -2.32 -28.25
C SER A 284 -5.57 -3.76 -28.19
N GLU A 285 -5.90 -4.23 -26.98
CA GLU A 285 -6.46 -5.56 -26.75
C GLU A 285 -7.76 -5.41 -25.95
N LEU A 286 -8.84 -6.03 -26.43
CA LEU A 286 -10.09 -6.20 -25.70
C LEU A 286 -10.19 -7.60 -25.13
N GLY A 287 -10.90 -7.75 -24.01
CA GLY A 287 -11.08 -9.05 -23.39
C GLY A 287 -10.00 -9.38 -22.37
N ILE A 288 -9.34 -8.35 -21.84
CA ILE A 288 -8.48 -8.50 -20.68
C ILE A 288 -9.34 -9.13 -19.56
N PRO A 289 -8.86 -10.23 -18.94
CA PRO A 289 -9.60 -10.89 -17.87
C PRO A 289 -10.04 -9.89 -16.80
N GLU A 290 -11.22 -10.09 -16.22
CA GLU A 290 -11.76 -9.25 -15.14
C GLU A 290 -10.75 -9.10 -13.99
N SER A 291 -9.98 -10.16 -13.73
CA SER A 291 -8.89 -10.21 -12.76
C SER A 291 -7.68 -9.32 -13.08
N GLN A 292 -7.68 -8.70 -14.26
CA GLN A 292 -6.70 -7.73 -14.74
C GLN A 292 -7.41 -6.50 -15.29
N SER A 293 -8.66 -6.21 -14.92
CA SER A 293 -9.40 -5.05 -15.44
C SER A 293 -10.13 -4.27 -14.35
N PHE A 294 -10.71 -3.12 -14.71
CA PHE A 294 -11.45 -2.24 -13.80
C PHE A 294 -12.96 -2.50 -13.79
N ASN A 295 -13.48 -3.17 -14.82
CA ASN A 295 -14.90 -3.34 -15.04
C ASN A 295 -15.23 -4.83 -15.10
N ASP A 296 -16.43 -5.18 -14.65
CA ASP A 296 -16.99 -6.52 -14.83
C ASP A 296 -17.32 -6.68 -16.34
N GLY A 297 -16.36 -7.18 -17.13
CA GLY A 297 -16.44 -7.22 -18.60
C GLY A 297 -15.10 -7.48 -19.31
N LYS A 298 -15.11 -7.35 -20.65
CA LYS A 298 -13.92 -7.48 -21.51
C LYS A 298 -13.03 -6.25 -21.34
N GLY A 299 -12.17 -6.25 -20.33
CA GLY A 299 -11.24 -5.15 -20.07
C GLY A 299 -10.40 -4.77 -21.30
N CYS A 300 -9.89 -3.54 -21.32
CA CYS A 300 -9.04 -3.04 -22.41
C CYS A 300 -7.61 -2.79 -21.95
N SER A 301 -6.64 -3.29 -22.72
CA SER A 301 -5.26 -2.83 -22.66
C SER A 301 -4.91 -1.96 -23.85
N LEU A 302 -4.01 -1.01 -23.62
CA LEU A 302 -3.44 -0.12 -24.62
C LEU A 302 -1.91 -0.23 -24.53
N THR A 303 -1.28 -0.48 -25.68
CA THR A 303 0.17 -0.48 -25.81
C THR A 303 0.61 0.82 -26.44
N PHE A 304 1.63 1.43 -25.84
CA PHE A 304 2.20 2.68 -26.30
C PHE A 304 3.68 2.52 -26.65
N SER A 305 4.11 3.24 -27.69
CA SER A 305 5.51 3.52 -27.96
C SER A 305 5.76 5.02 -27.93
N ARG A 306 7.03 5.42 -27.87
CA ARG A 306 7.38 6.83 -28.04
C ARG A 306 7.21 7.27 -29.49
N HIS A 307 6.75 8.50 -29.68
CA HIS A 307 6.67 9.12 -31.01
C HIS A 307 8.08 9.29 -31.60
N PRO A 308 8.31 8.97 -32.90
CA PRO A 308 9.64 9.03 -33.52
C PRO A 308 10.34 10.39 -33.42
N SER A 309 9.57 11.48 -33.34
CA SER A 309 10.11 12.85 -33.24
C SER A 309 10.60 13.23 -31.83
N TYR A 310 10.52 12.35 -30.83
CA TYR A 310 10.89 12.66 -29.44
C TYR A 310 11.98 11.72 -28.94
N ALA A 311 13.17 12.27 -28.69
CA ALA A 311 14.31 11.55 -28.11
C ALA A 311 14.34 11.73 -26.58
N GLY A 312 13.63 10.87 -25.85
CA GLY A 312 13.71 10.80 -24.39
C GLY A 312 14.47 9.55 -23.89
N ALA A 313 14.49 9.34 -22.57
CA ALA A 313 15.14 8.18 -21.93
C ALA A 313 14.37 6.85 -22.18
N ALA A 314 15.03 5.70 -22.13
CA ALA A 314 14.35 4.40 -22.27
C ALA A 314 13.19 4.28 -21.26
N LEU A 315 12.01 3.79 -21.68
CA LEU A 315 10.77 3.94 -20.89
C LEU A 315 10.89 3.30 -19.50
N ASN A 316 11.54 2.15 -19.40
CA ASN A 316 11.82 1.43 -18.15
C ASN A 316 12.82 2.13 -17.21
N THR A 317 13.37 3.28 -17.58
CA THR A 317 14.28 4.09 -16.74
C THR A 317 13.63 5.32 -16.12
N VAL A 318 12.38 5.63 -16.51
CA VAL A 318 11.67 6.87 -16.17
C VAL A 318 10.87 6.73 -14.84
N GLY A 319 11.15 5.73 -14.01
CA GLY A 319 10.57 5.62 -12.66
C GLY A 319 9.16 5.00 -12.57
N LEU A 320 8.52 4.69 -13.70
CA LEU A 320 7.30 3.89 -13.77
C LEU A 320 7.61 2.40 -13.86
N THR A 321 6.84 1.59 -13.14
CA THR A 321 7.02 0.14 -13.01
C THR A 321 5.70 -0.61 -13.16
N THR A 322 5.77 -1.91 -13.46
CA THR A 322 4.58 -2.77 -13.53
C THR A 322 3.77 -2.70 -12.23
N GLY A 323 2.47 -2.45 -12.37
CA GLY A 323 1.50 -2.30 -11.27
C GLY A 323 1.29 -0.86 -10.82
N ASP A 324 2.12 0.10 -11.26
CA ASP A 324 1.90 1.51 -10.96
C ASP A 324 0.60 2.00 -11.61
N MET A 325 -0.17 2.77 -10.84
CA MET A 325 -1.37 3.43 -11.34
C MET A 325 -0.97 4.66 -12.16
N VAL A 326 -1.63 4.85 -13.30
CA VAL A 326 -1.35 5.93 -14.23
C VAL A 326 -2.62 6.65 -14.66
N VAL A 327 -2.47 7.92 -15.02
CA VAL A 327 -3.49 8.73 -15.66
C VAL A 327 -3.07 8.95 -17.11
N LEU A 328 -3.94 8.56 -18.04
CA LEU A 328 -3.77 8.80 -19.46
C LEU A 328 -4.34 10.17 -19.82
N SER A 329 -3.51 11.04 -20.41
CA SER A 329 -3.93 12.35 -20.92
C SER A 329 -3.33 12.61 -22.30
N SER A 330 -3.93 13.50 -23.10
CA SER A 330 -3.25 14.04 -24.28
C SER A 330 -2.16 15.05 -23.88
N GLU A 331 -1.11 15.16 -24.69
CA GLU A 331 0.02 16.04 -24.46
C GLU A 331 -0.38 17.52 -24.56
N ASP A 332 -1.29 17.84 -25.49
CA ASP A 332 -1.83 19.19 -25.72
C ASP A 332 -2.79 19.67 -24.61
N GLY A 333 -3.19 18.79 -23.70
CA GLY A 333 -4.11 19.10 -22.61
C GLY A 333 -5.58 19.18 -22.99
N HIS A 334 -5.98 18.84 -24.23
CA HIS A 334 -7.40 18.78 -24.62
C HIS A 334 -8.13 17.58 -24.01
N LEU A 335 -7.46 16.45 -23.82
CA LEU A 335 -8.00 15.21 -23.26
C LEU A 335 -7.30 14.88 -21.94
N ILE A 336 -7.48 15.71 -20.92
CA ILE A 336 -6.93 15.46 -19.58
C ILE A 336 -7.72 14.35 -18.87
N ALA A 337 -6.98 13.43 -18.23
CA ALA A 337 -7.52 12.29 -17.49
C ALA A 337 -8.58 11.52 -18.30
N LEU A 338 -8.22 11.23 -19.55
CA LEU A 338 -9.03 10.47 -20.51
C LEU A 338 -9.35 9.08 -19.97
N ALA A 339 -8.41 8.46 -19.27
CA ALA A 339 -8.59 7.21 -18.54
C ALA A 339 -7.66 7.17 -17.33
N THR A 340 -8.00 6.29 -16.39
CA THR A 340 -7.05 5.83 -15.38
C THR A 340 -6.76 4.37 -15.63
N GLY A 341 -5.56 3.94 -15.27
CA GLY A 341 -5.07 2.61 -15.60
C GLY A 341 -3.99 2.14 -14.65
N PHE A 342 -3.50 0.93 -14.88
CA PHE A 342 -2.26 0.45 -14.27
C PHE A 342 -1.33 -0.12 -15.34
N VAL A 343 -0.03 0.02 -15.12
CA VAL A 343 1.00 -0.55 -15.97
C VAL A 343 0.95 -2.07 -15.87
N ARG A 344 0.70 -2.76 -16.98
CA ARG A 344 0.73 -4.23 -17.07
C ARG A 344 2.13 -4.73 -17.39
N ASN A 345 2.81 -4.02 -18.28
CA ASN A 345 4.17 -4.33 -18.67
C ASN A 345 4.91 -3.06 -19.11
N ILE A 346 6.22 -3.02 -18.88
CA ILE A 346 7.08 -1.94 -19.34
C ILE A 346 8.44 -2.48 -19.78
N SER A 347 8.87 -2.07 -20.97
CA SER A 347 10.16 -2.41 -21.57
C SER A 347 10.93 -1.12 -21.91
N ALA A 348 12.08 -1.22 -22.56
CA ALA A 348 12.83 -0.04 -22.98
C ALA A 348 12.09 0.80 -24.05
N THR A 349 11.21 0.19 -24.84
CA THR A 349 10.57 0.79 -26.03
C THR A 349 9.05 0.83 -25.99
N LEU A 350 8.42 -0.08 -25.25
CA LEU A 350 6.98 -0.23 -25.15
C LEU A 350 6.50 -0.22 -23.70
N VAL A 351 5.33 0.37 -23.48
CA VAL A 351 4.59 0.29 -22.21
C VAL A 351 3.16 -0.15 -22.50
N GLU A 352 2.67 -1.14 -21.76
CA GLU A 352 1.30 -1.63 -21.83
C GLU A 352 0.57 -1.24 -20.54
N ILE A 353 -0.60 -0.62 -20.69
CA ILE A 353 -1.48 -0.27 -19.57
C ILE A 353 -2.84 -0.92 -19.75
N VAL A 354 -3.44 -1.37 -18.66
CA VAL A 354 -4.87 -1.68 -18.62
C VAL A 354 -5.60 -0.42 -18.20
N VAL A 355 -6.65 -0.05 -18.93
CA VAL A 355 -7.44 1.17 -18.68
C VAL A 355 -8.82 0.87 -18.12
N ASP A 356 -9.40 1.84 -17.43
CA ASP A 356 -10.74 1.78 -16.84
C ASP A 356 -11.89 1.85 -17.86
N ARG A 357 -11.58 1.88 -19.16
CA ARG A 357 -12.49 2.22 -20.25
C ARG A 357 -12.28 1.36 -21.47
N ASP A 358 -13.22 0.45 -21.70
CA ASP A 358 -13.09 -0.52 -22.78
C ASP A 358 -13.17 0.12 -24.16
N TYR A 359 -13.93 1.21 -24.34
CA TYR A 359 -14.11 1.85 -25.65
C TYR A 359 -12.82 2.43 -26.26
N LEU A 360 -11.78 2.65 -25.45
CA LEU A 360 -10.50 3.14 -25.93
C LEU A 360 -9.77 2.15 -26.85
N HIS A 361 -10.23 0.90 -26.93
CA HIS A 361 -9.76 -0.06 -27.91
C HIS A 361 -9.95 0.40 -29.37
N LYS A 362 -10.91 1.31 -29.62
CA LYS A 362 -11.15 1.91 -30.95
C LYS A 362 -10.11 3.00 -31.21
N THR A 363 -8.90 2.58 -31.52
CA THR A 363 -7.73 3.48 -31.66
C THR A 363 -7.78 4.39 -32.88
N SER A 364 -8.67 4.15 -33.84
CA SER A 364 -8.82 4.97 -35.06
C SER A 364 -9.14 6.43 -34.77
N GLU A 365 -9.85 6.72 -33.66
CA GLU A 365 -10.19 8.09 -33.24
C GLU A 365 -8.98 8.84 -32.63
N TYR A 366 -7.92 8.11 -32.29
CA TYR A 366 -6.77 8.64 -31.52
C TYR A 366 -5.44 8.53 -32.27
N LYS A 367 -5.47 8.19 -33.56
CA LYS A 367 -4.26 7.87 -34.36
C LYS A 367 -3.21 8.99 -34.37
N ASP A 368 -3.66 10.24 -34.39
CA ASP A 368 -2.78 11.41 -34.47
C ASP A 368 -2.55 12.09 -33.11
N VAL A 369 -3.09 11.51 -32.03
CA VAL A 369 -3.00 12.10 -30.68
C VAL A 369 -1.71 11.65 -30.00
N LYS A 370 -0.93 12.62 -29.53
CA LYS A 370 0.19 12.36 -28.63
C LYS A 370 -0.32 12.33 -27.19
N PHE A 371 0.02 11.27 -26.49
CA PHE A 371 -0.39 11.01 -25.12
C PHE A 371 0.78 11.17 -24.15
N ARG A 372 0.41 11.35 -22.89
CA ARG A 372 1.28 11.21 -21.74
C ARG A 372 0.66 10.28 -20.71
N LEU A 373 1.53 9.56 -20.01
CA LEU A 373 1.19 8.64 -18.92
C LEU A 373 1.78 9.19 -17.63
N ASP A 374 0.94 9.76 -16.78
CA ASP A 374 1.35 10.36 -15.52
C ASP A 374 1.16 9.38 -14.38
N ARG A 375 2.19 9.20 -13.53
CA ARG A 375 2.08 8.40 -12.30
C ARG A 375 0.99 9.00 -11.41
N ASN A 376 0.13 8.13 -10.90
CA ASN A 376 -0.96 8.56 -10.04
C ASN A 376 -1.07 7.71 -8.78
N ASP A 377 -0.57 8.25 -7.66
CA ASP A 377 -0.65 7.60 -6.35
C ASP A 377 -2.05 7.74 -5.69
N SER A 378 -3.05 8.32 -6.38
CA SER A 378 -4.36 8.74 -5.82
C SER A 378 -5.28 7.64 -5.26
N PHE A 379 -4.86 6.37 -5.18
CA PHE A 379 -5.61 5.42 -4.36
C PHE A 379 -5.27 5.66 -2.89
N SER A 380 -5.88 6.72 -2.35
CA SER A 380 -5.77 7.11 -0.95
C SER A 380 -6.26 5.94 -0.08
N THR A 381 -5.31 5.20 0.47
CA THR A 381 -5.55 4.23 1.54
C THR A 381 -6.17 4.89 2.77
N ALA A 382 -6.08 6.22 2.89
CA ALA A 382 -6.60 7.00 4.01
C ALA A 382 -8.10 6.81 4.21
N GLY A 383 -8.89 6.68 3.12
CA GLY A 383 -10.34 6.42 3.22
C GLY A 383 -10.67 5.21 4.09
N TYR A 384 -9.87 4.14 4.00
CA TYR A 384 -10.03 2.95 4.85
C TYR A 384 -9.62 3.21 6.30
N LEU A 385 -8.60 4.03 6.52
CA LEU A 385 -8.14 4.41 7.86
C LEU A 385 -9.22 5.24 8.59
N TYR A 386 -9.80 6.24 7.93
CA TYR A 386 -10.93 7.01 8.47
C TYR A 386 -12.14 6.11 8.76
N THR A 387 -12.44 5.16 7.87
CA THR A 387 -13.54 4.21 8.06
C THR A 387 -13.32 3.33 9.28
N SER A 388 -12.11 2.80 9.49
CA SER A 388 -11.77 2.01 10.68
C SER A 388 -11.94 2.80 11.97
N LEU A 389 -11.53 4.08 11.99
CA LEU A 389 -11.69 4.96 13.14
C LEU A 389 -13.15 5.26 13.42
N SER A 390 -13.94 5.58 12.39
CA SER A 390 -15.38 5.80 12.53
C SER A 390 -16.06 4.56 13.08
N LYS A 391 -15.75 3.38 12.54
CA LYS A 391 -16.33 2.11 12.99
C LYS A 391 -15.95 1.77 14.43
N LEU A 392 -14.79 2.23 14.91
CA LEU A 392 -14.38 2.04 16.31
C LEU A 392 -15.29 2.84 17.26
N MET A 393 -15.81 3.98 16.81
CA MET A 393 -16.70 4.82 17.57
C MET A 393 -18.15 4.33 17.55
N ASP A 394 -18.55 3.48 16.60
CA ASP A 394 -19.94 2.97 16.51
C ASP A 394 -20.41 2.31 17.84
N PRO A 395 -21.70 2.42 18.19
CA PRO A 395 -22.31 1.81 19.38
C PRO A 395 -22.52 0.29 19.18
N THR A 396 -21.49 -0.43 18.75
CA THR A 396 -21.52 -1.88 18.56
C THR A 396 -20.79 -2.59 19.69
N PRO A 397 -21.17 -3.84 20.06
CA PRO A 397 -20.44 -4.63 21.04
C PRO A 397 -18.96 -4.81 20.67
N GLN A 398 -18.67 -5.03 19.38
CA GLN A 398 -17.30 -5.15 18.87
C GLN A 398 -16.52 -3.82 19.01
N GLY A 399 -17.16 -2.69 18.68
CA GLY A 399 -16.57 -1.36 18.88
C GLY A 399 -16.25 -1.11 20.35
N SER A 400 -17.18 -1.38 21.25
CA SER A 400 -16.97 -1.23 22.70
C SER A 400 -15.85 -2.12 23.23
N TRP A 401 -15.81 -3.40 22.83
CA TRP A 401 -14.73 -4.32 23.20
C TRP A 401 -13.36 -3.82 22.73
N LEU A 402 -13.25 -3.38 21.47
CA LEU A 402 -12.01 -2.83 20.93
C LEU A 402 -11.61 -1.52 21.63
N ARG A 403 -12.55 -0.62 21.93
CA ARG A 403 -12.25 0.63 22.66
C ARG A 403 -11.71 0.34 24.06
N ASN A 404 -12.31 -0.61 24.79
CA ASN A 404 -11.83 -1.00 26.12
C ASN A 404 -10.41 -1.59 26.07
N LEU A 405 -10.12 -2.47 25.11
CA LEU A 405 -8.78 -3.06 24.98
C LEU A 405 -7.73 -2.07 24.47
N ILE A 406 -8.06 -1.24 23.48
CA ILE A 406 -7.10 -0.43 22.74
C ILE A 406 -6.94 0.97 23.34
N ILE A 407 -8.05 1.65 23.61
CA ILE A 407 -8.05 3.03 24.10
C ILE A 407 -7.80 3.01 25.61
N LYS A 408 -8.63 2.27 26.36
CA LYS A 408 -8.56 2.17 27.82
C LYS A 408 -7.49 1.22 28.33
N ARG A 409 -6.80 0.51 27.41
CA ARG A 409 -5.72 -0.44 27.70
C ARG A 409 -6.10 -1.50 28.74
N GLN A 410 -7.34 -1.99 28.68
CA GLN A 410 -7.77 -3.08 29.55
C GLN A 410 -6.87 -4.31 29.33
N ALA A 411 -6.33 -4.85 30.43
CA ALA A 411 -5.47 -6.02 30.37
C ALA A 411 -6.23 -7.24 29.83
N PRO A 412 -5.60 -8.08 28.98
CA PRO A 412 -6.27 -9.24 28.40
C PRO A 412 -6.48 -10.33 29.45
N GLU A 413 -7.60 -11.04 29.33
CA GLU A 413 -7.90 -12.18 30.17
C GLU A 413 -7.32 -13.49 29.63
N PHE A 414 -6.93 -14.37 30.56
CA PHE A 414 -6.42 -15.70 30.27
C PHE A 414 -7.12 -16.75 31.13
N GLU A 415 -7.45 -17.88 30.51
CA GLU A 415 -7.83 -19.10 31.22
C GLU A 415 -6.64 -19.67 32.00
N LEU A 416 -6.92 -20.34 33.12
CA LEU A 416 -5.88 -20.87 34.01
C LEU A 416 -5.18 -22.12 33.46
N LYS A 417 -5.86 -22.94 32.64
CA LYS A 417 -5.32 -24.21 32.13
C LYS A 417 -5.86 -24.53 30.74
N VAL A 418 -4.98 -25.02 29.87
CA VAL A 418 -5.36 -25.68 28.61
C VAL A 418 -5.80 -27.12 28.91
N SER A 419 -6.90 -27.58 28.31
CA SER A 419 -7.39 -28.94 28.53
C SER A 419 -6.38 -30.01 28.11
N LYS A 420 -6.28 -31.11 28.87
CA LYS A 420 -5.35 -32.23 28.56
C LYS A 420 -5.62 -32.84 27.16
N SER A 421 -6.88 -32.89 26.75
CA SER A 421 -7.29 -33.36 25.42
C SER A 421 -6.74 -32.46 24.30
N CYS A 422 -6.79 -31.14 24.48
CA CYS A 422 -6.19 -30.18 23.54
C CYS A 422 -4.68 -30.40 23.42
N LEU A 423 -3.96 -30.53 24.54
CA LEU A 423 -2.51 -30.77 24.54
C LEU A 423 -2.11 -32.07 23.84
N TYR A 424 -2.89 -33.14 24.01
CA TYR A 424 -2.63 -34.41 23.33
C TYR A 424 -2.78 -34.27 21.81
N LYS A 425 -3.84 -33.60 21.35
CA LYS A 425 -4.13 -33.35 19.93
C LYS A 425 -3.03 -32.55 19.22
N VAL A 426 -2.40 -31.60 19.91
CA VAL A 426 -1.40 -30.69 19.31
C VAL A 426 0.05 -31.15 19.50
N LYS A 427 0.28 -32.26 20.22
CA LYS A 427 1.61 -32.75 20.63
C LYS A 427 2.59 -32.90 19.46
N SER A 428 2.11 -33.40 18.31
CA SER A 428 2.93 -33.57 17.10
C SER A 428 3.45 -32.25 16.55
N ILE A 429 2.62 -31.19 16.55
CA ILE A 429 2.96 -29.85 16.07
C ILE A 429 3.88 -29.13 17.07
N PHE A 430 3.74 -29.41 18.37
CA PHE A 430 4.58 -28.84 19.42
C PHE A 430 6.00 -29.41 19.46
N LYS A 431 6.19 -30.68 19.08
CA LYS A 431 7.47 -31.40 19.18
C LYS A 431 8.65 -30.66 18.51
N PRO A 432 8.55 -30.13 17.27
CA PRO A 432 9.67 -29.43 16.63
C PRO A 432 9.90 -28.01 17.16
N LEU A 433 9.01 -27.46 17.99
CA LEU A 433 9.10 -26.07 18.46
C LEU A 433 10.00 -25.95 19.70
N ASN A 434 10.71 -24.83 19.79
CA ASN A 434 11.49 -24.52 20.98
C ASN A 434 10.58 -24.06 22.15
N LYS A 435 11.15 -23.94 23.36
CA LYS A 435 10.40 -23.58 24.57
C LYS A 435 9.69 -22.22 24.45
N PRO A 436 10.35 -21.11 24.05
CA PRO A 436 9.68 -19.82 23.84
C PRO A 436 8.49 -19.89 22.87
N GLN A 437 8.66 -20.57 21.73
CA GLN A 437 7.59 -20.74 20.73
C GLN A 437 6.39 -21.51 21.30
N ARG A 438 6.65 -22.62 22.02
CA ARG A 438 5.60 -23.40 22.69
C ARG A 438 4.87 -22.57 23.74
N THR A 439 5.59 -21.81 24.56
CA THR A 439 4.99 -20.92 25.57
C THR A 439 4.10 -19.87 24.93
N ALA A 440 4.57 -19.19 23.88
CA ALA A 440 3.78 -18.19 23.17
C ALA A 440 2.48 -18.78 22.62
N ILE A 441 2.54 -19.95 21.99
CA ILE A 441 1.35 -20.63 21.45
C ILE A 441 0.40 -21.05 22.56
N LEU A 442 0.88 -21.62 23.67
CA LEU A 442 0.03 -21.98 24.80
C LEU A 442 -0.72 -20.77 25.36
N LYS A 443 -0.06 -19.61 25.39
CA LYS A 443 -0.68 -18.37 25.85
C LYS A 443 -1.75 -17.87 24.91
N VAL A 444 -1.57 -18.01 23.59
CA VAL A 444 -2.65 -17.77 22.61
C VAL A 444 -3.84 -18.69 22.84
N LEU A 445 -3.61 -19.96 23.16
CA LEU A 445 -4.69 -20.92 23.46
C LEU A 445 -5.44 -20.56 24.74
N MET A 446 -4.74 -20.03 25.75
CA MET A 446 -5.31 -19.61 27.04
C MET A 446 -5.99 -18.25 26.97
N ALA A 447 -5.62 -17.38 26.05
CA ALA A 447 -6.16 -16.02 25.97
C ALA A 447 -7.62 -15.98 25.54
N LYS A 448 -8.39 -15.08 26.14
CA LYS A 448 -9.74 -14.70 25.69
C LYS A 448 -9.70 -13.51 24.73
N ASP A 449 -8.88 -12.51 25.03
CA ASP A 449 -8.87 -11.23 24.29
C ASP A 449 -7.75 -11.13 23.26
N TYR A 450 -6.51 -10.97 23.72
CA TYR A 450 -5.37 -10.79 22.82
C TYR A 450 -4.04 -11.28 23.38
N VAL A 451 -3.09 -11.53 22.47
CA VAL A 451 -1.70 -11.88 22.80
C VAL A 451 -0.74 -11.14 21.87
N LEU A 452 0.38 -10.70 22.42
CA LEU A 452 1.48 -10.12 21.65
C LEU A 452 2.65 -11.11 21.61
N ILE A 453 3.12 -11.45 20.42
CA ILE A 453 4.31 -12.29 20.23
C ILE A 453 5.43 -11.39 19.74
N LYS A 454 6.38 -11.07 20.63
CA LYS A 454 7.55 -10.26 20.32
C LYS A 454 8.63 -11.16 19.74
N GLY A 455 8.76 -11.15 18.43
CA GLY A 455 9.68 -12.04 17.74
C GLY A 455 10.94 -11.33 17.26
N PHE A 456 12.05 -11.54 17.95
CA PHE A 456 13.33 -10.94 17.56
C PHE A 456 13.84 -11.51 16.21
N PRO A 457 14.88 -10.92 15.58
CA PRO A 457 15.41 -11.36 14.31
C PRO A 457 15.87 -12.83 14.36
N GLY A 458 15.50 -13.62 13.34
CA GLY A 458 15.90 -15.02 13.24
C GLY A 458 15.19 -16.00 14.18
N THR A 459 14.24 -15.56 15.01
CA THR A 459 13.57 -16.40 16.02
C THR A 459 12.45 -17.30 15.49
N GLY A 460 12.23 -17.26 14.18
CA GLY A 460 11.24 -18.09 13.51
C GLY A 460 9.80 -17.61 13.67
N LYS A 461 9.53 -16.29 13.76
CA LYS A 461 8.18 -15.69 13.78
C LYS A 461 7.19 -16.38 12.85
N THR A 462 7.51 -16.44 11.56
CA THR A 462 6.69 -17.08 10.53
C THR A 462 6.45 -18.56 10.85
N SER A 463 7.45 -19.29 11.35
CA SER A 463 7.29 -20.70 11.72
C SER A 463 6.39 -20.88 12.95
N THR A 464 6.48 -19.96 13.93
CA THR A 464 5.55 -19.90 15.07
C THR A 464 4.12 -19.64 14.62
N ILE A 465 3.91 -18.70 13.69
CA ILE A 465 2.59 -18.41 13.12
C ILE A 465 2.04 -19.63 12.37
N VAL A 466 2.85 -20.28 11.54
CA VAL A 466 2.45 -21.50 10.81
C VAL A 466 2.00 -22.58 11.79
N ALA A 467 2.77 -22.84 12.85
CA ALA A 467 2.40 -23.81 13.87
C ALA A 467 1.11 -23.42 14.60
N LEU A 468 0.96 -22.15 14.97
CA LEU A 468 -0.24 -21.62 15.60
C LEU A 468 -1.47 -21.83 14.70
N VAL A 469 -1.40 -21.45 13.43
CA VAL A 469 -2.50 -21.60 12.47
C VAL A 469 -2.90 -23.08 12.31
N LYS A 470 -1.92 -23.99 12.19
CA LYS A 470 -2.18 -25.45 12.14
C LYS A 470 -2.90 -25.94 13.39
N ILE A 471 -2.48 -25.47 14.56
CA ILE A 471 -3.10 -25.83 15.84
C ILE A 471 -4.54 -25.32 15.91
N LEU A 472 -4.77 -24.04 15.58
CA LEU A 472 -6.11 -23.45 15.58
C LEU A 472 -7.05 -24.20 14.63
N GLN A 473 -6.58 -24.53 13.42
CA GLN A 473 -7.34 -25.34 12.47
C GLN A 473 -7.66 -26.74 13.01
N LEU A 474 -6.69 -27.42 13.63
CA LEU A 474 -6.88 -28.75 14.22
C LEU A 474 -7.89 -28.73 15.38
N LEU A 475 -8.01 -27.60 16.07
CA LEU A 475 -9.02 -27.34 17.11
C LEU A 475 -10.38 -26.90 16.53
N GLY A 476 -10.53 -26.82 15.20
CA GLY A 476 -11.76 -26.42 14.52
C GLY A 476 -12.02 -24.91 14.55
N LEU A 477 -11.03 -24.09 14.90
CA LEU A 477 -11.16 -22.65 14.96
C LEU A 477 -10.89 -22.01 13.60
N SER A 478 -11.65 -20.97 13.29
CA SER A 478 -11.48 -20.15 12.10
C SER A 478 -10.42 -19.06 12.32
N VAL A 479 -9.57 -18.84 11.31
CA VAL A 479 -8.41 -17.94 11.40
C VAL A 479 -8.43 -16.91 10.28
N LEU A 480 -8.37 -15.63 10.65
CA LEU A 480 -8.08 -14.51 9.76
C LEU A 480 -6.60 -14.15 9.85
N LEU A 481 -5.82 -14.49 8.84
CA LEU A 481 -4.38 -14.21 8.78
C LEU A 481 -4.12 -12.92 7.99
N THR A 482 -3.48 -11.93 8.60
CA THR A 482 -3.17 -10.65 7.97
C THR A 482 -1.76 -10.16 8.21
N SER A 483 -1.32 -9.22 7.39
CA SER A 483 -0.10 -8.44 7.58
C SER A 483 -0.22 -7.11 6.81
N TYR A 484 0.73 -6.20 7.01
CA TYR A 484 0.81 -4.94 6.27
C TYR A 484 1.01 -5.18 4.76
N THR A 485 1.96 -6.04 4.39
CA THR A 485 2.37 -6.27 3.00
C THR A 485 1.83 -7.59 2.45
N HIS A 486 1.58 -7.63 1.15
CA HIS A 486 1.19 -8.88 0.47
C HIS A 486 2.26 -9.96 0.58
N SER A 487 3.54 -9.59 0.44
CA SER A 487 4.66 -10.53 0.52
C SER A 487 4.78 -11.20 1.89
N ALA A 488 4.54 -10.47 2.99
CA ALA A 488 4.57 -11.05 4.33
C ALA A 488 3.47 -12.12 4.52
N VAL A 489 2.24 -11.83 4.07
CA VAL A 489 1.14 -12.82 4.07
C VAL A 489 1.54 -14.04 3.24
N ASP A 490 2.02 -13.83 2.02
CA ASP A 490 2.32 -14.93 1.09
C ASP A 490 3.47 -15.80 1.58
N ASN A 491 4.45 -15.26 2.29
CA ASN A 491 5.54 -16.02 2.92
C ASN A 491 5.04 -17.03 3.96
N ILE A 492 4.02 -16.67 4.74
CA ILE A 492 3.36 -17.59 5.68
C ILE A 492 2.60 -18.66 4.91
N LEU A 493 1.84 -18.25 3.88
CA LEU A 493 1.04 -19.14 3.05
C LEU A 493 1.89 -20.16 2.28
N LEU A 494 3.08 -19.78 1.82
CA LEU A 494 4.03 -20.70 1.17
C LEU A 494 4.44 -21.84 2.10
N LYS A 495 4.63 -21.56 3.39
CA LYS A 495 4.93 -22.59 4.39
C LYS A 495 3.70 -23.44 4.72
N LEU A 496 2.53 -22.82 4.89
CA LEU A 496 1.27 -23.55 5.09
C LEU A 496 0.97 -24.50 3.93
N LYS A 497 1.21 -24.07 2.68
CA LYS A 497 1.04 -24.88 1.48
C LYS A 497 1.95 -26.11 1.49
N LYS A 498 3.23 -25.94 1.85
CA LYS A 498 4.19 -27.05 1.97
C LYS A 498 3.76 -28.09 3.01
N GLU A 499 3.06 -27.64 4.04
CA GLU A 499 2.52 -28.48 5.12
C GLU A 499 1.12 -29.05 4.81
N GLY A 500 0.61 -28.88 3.58
CA GLY A 500 -0.69 -29.39 3.15
C GLY A 500 -1.90 -28.69 3.77
N VAL A 501 -1.73 -27.48 4.32
CA VAL A 501 -2.82 -26.73 4.95
C VAL A 501 -3.68 -26.03 3.90
N HIS A 502 -4.99 -26.24 3.97
CA HIS A 502 -5.97 -25.58 3.10
C HIS A 502 -6.32 -24.17 3.61
N PHE A 503 -6.21 -23.16 2.73
CA PHE A 503 -6.50 -21.76 3.04
C PHE A 503 -7.00 -21.01 1.79
N LEU A 504 -7.64 -19.86 2.01
CA LEU A 504 -8.09 -18.93 0.96
C LEU A 504 -7.28 -17.62 1.03
N ARG A 505 -6.73 -17.17 -0.09
CA ARG A 505 -6.01 -15.89 -0.20
C ARG A 505 -6.87 -14.86 -0.93
N LEU A 506 -7.27 -13.79 -0.24
CA LEU A 506 -8.04 -12.68 -0.84
C LEU A 506 -7.11 -11.62 -1.41
N GLY A 507 -7.49 -10.95 -2.49
CA GLY A 507 -6.72 -9.85 -3.09
C GLY A 507 -6.47 -10.10 -4.57
N ARG A 508 -5.97 -9.07 -5.26
CA ARG A 508 -5.74 -9.13 -6.70
C ARG A 508 -4.59 -10.06 -7.06
N GLN A 509 -4.77 -10.91 -8.06
CA GLN A 509 -3.78 -11.88 -8.53
C GLN A 509 -2.41 -11.24 -8.84
N GLY A 510 -2.38 -10.02 -9.40
CA GLY A 510 -1.14 -9.32 -9.75
C GLY A 510 -0.28 -8.92 -8.56
N ARG A 511 -0.80 -9.02 -7.32
CA ARG A 511 -0.08 -8.72 -6.08
C ARG A 511 0.17 -9.96 -5.21
N ILE A 512 -0.19 -11.15 -5.69
CA ILE A 512 -0.06 -12.41 -4.97
C ILE A 512 1.10 -13.20 -5.57
N HIS A 513 1.88 -13.83 -4.71
CA HIS A 513 3.00 -14.70 -5.11
C HIS A 513 2.53 -15.80 -6.09
N PRO A 514 3.24 -16.07 -7.20
CA PRO A 514 2.81 -17.01 -8.24
C PRO A 514 2.40 -18.41 -7.72
N SER A 515 3.19 -18.97 -6.80
CA SER A 515 2.89 -20.29 -6.21
C SER A 515 1.65 -20.32 -5.31
N ILE A 516 1.10 -19.16 -4.92
CA ILE A 516 -0.09 -19.01 -4.09
C ILE A 516 -1.34 -18.71 -4.93
N LEU A 517 -1.19 -18.31 -6.20
CA LEU A 517 -2.32 -18.03 -7.11
C LEU A 517 -3.40 -19.14 -7.17
N PRO A 518 -3.08 -20.45 -7.10
CA PRO A 518 -4.11 -21.49 -7.04
C PRO A 518 -5.05 -21.41 -5.84
N HIS A 519 -4.69 -20.65 -4.80
CA HIS A 519 -5.49 -20.40 -3.60
C HIS A 519 -6.14 -19.02 -3.58
N CYS A 520 -6.04 -18.25 -4.68
CA CYS A 520 -6.56 -16.90 -4.80
C CYS A 520 -8.09 -16.92 -4.95
N ALA A 521 -8.80 -16.18 -4.09
CA ALA A 521 -10.26 -16.08 -4.14
C ALA A 521 -10.75 -15.56 -5.49
N GLU A 522 -10.12 -14.52 -6.05
CA GLU A 522 -10.49 -13.93 -7.34
C GLU A 522 -10.51 -14.99 -8.47
N ILE A 523 -9.53 -15.89 -8.50
CA ILE A 523 -9.46 -16.97 -9.49
C ILE A 523 -10.49 -18.06 -9.18
N LEU A 524 -10.58 -18.49 -7.92
CA LEU A 524 -11.45 -19.59 -7.51
C LEU A 524 -12.94 -19.25 -7.62
N THR A 525 -13.34 -18.02 -7.29
CA THR A 525 -14.73 -17.56 -7.39
C THR A 525 -15.18 -17.28 -8.81
N SER A 526 -14.25 -17.17 -9.76
CA SER A 526 -14.55 -17.05 -11.19
C SER A 526 -14.97 -18.40 -11.82
N SER A 527 -14.90 -19.50 -11.06
CA SER A 527 -15.34 -20.81 -11.53
C SER A 527 -16.84 -20.81 -11.90
N PRO A 528 -17.25 -21.44 -13.02
CA PRO A 528 -18.65 -21.61 -13.38
C PRO A 528 -19.51 -22.31 -12.30
N SER A 529 -18.87 -23.05 -11.39
CA SER A 529 -19.53 -23.70 -10.25
C SER A 529 -20.03 -22.72 -9.18
N ILE A 530 -19.50 -21.49 -9.12
CA ILE A 530 -19.89 -20.46 -8.16
C ILE A 530 -20.77 -19.44 -8.88
N ASN A 531 -22.04 -19.78 -9.02
CA ASN A 531 -23.03 -19.02 -9.81
C ASN A 531 -24.20 -18.47 -8.98
N SER A 532 -24.13 -18.60 -7.65
CA SER A 532 -25.18 -18.14 -6.73
C SER A 532 -24.59 -17.67 -5.41
N VAL A 533 -25.35 -16.87 -4.66
CA VAL A 533 -24.96 -16.43 -3.31
C VAL A 533 -24.80 -17.61 -2.36
N GLN A 534 -25.64 -18.65 -2.47
CA GLN A 534 -25.52 -19.87 -1.66
C GLN A 534 -24.25 -20.65 -2.01
N ALA A 535 -23.91 -20.78 -3.30
CA ALA A 535 -22.66 -21.41 -3.71
C ALA A 535 -21.44 -20.62 -3.22
N LEU A 536 -21.47 -19.29 -3.34
CA LEU A 536 -20.40 -18.40 -2.87
C LEU A 536 -20.26 -18.45 -1.33
N ARG A 537 -21.36 -18.54 -0.60
CA ARG A 537 -21.37 -18.73 0.86
C ARG A 537 -20.76 -20.07 1.25
N LYS A 538 -21.23 -21.18 0.65
CA LYS A 538 -20.64 -22.51 0.86
C LYS A 538 -19.15 -22.54 0.53
N PHE A 539 -18.75 -21.86 -0.55
CA PHE A 539 -17.35 -21.70 -0.91
C PHE A 539 -16.56 -21.01 0.21
N TYR A 540 -16.96 -19.81 0.66
CA TYR A 540 -16.24 -19.12 1.73
C TYR A 540 -16.24 -19.90 3.05
N ASP A 541 -17.35 -20.55 3.40
CA ASP A 541 -17.49 -21.34 4.63
C ASP A 541 -16.63 -22.61 4.61
N SER A 542 -16.27 -23.13 3.43
CA SER A 542 -15.38 -24.29 3.29
C SER A 542 -13.93 -24.01 3.71
N TYR A 543 -13.54 -22.74 3.87
CA TYR A 543 -12.20 -22.35 4.29
C TYR A 543 -12.18 -21.88 5.75
N SER A 544 -11.59 -22.66 6.65
CA SER A 544 -11.37 -22.21 8.03
C SER A 544 -10.31 -21.10 8.12
N ILE A 545 -9.36 -21.06 7.19
CA ILE A 545 -8.28 -20.07 7.16
C ILE A 545 -8.46 -19.14 5.96
N VAL A 546 -8.55 -17.83 6.23
CA VAL A 546 -8.64 -16.78 5.21
C VAL A 546 -7.52 -15.78 5.42
N ALA A 547 -6.78 -15.44 4.36
CA ALA A 547 -5.60 -14.60 4.42
C ALA A 547 -5.69 -13.38 3.49
N THR A 548 -5.32 -12.20 3.97
CA THR A 548 -5.34 -10.94 3.20
C THR A 548 -4.46 -9.87 3.85
N SER A 549 -4.24 -8.71 3.20
CA SER A 549 -3.57 -7.59 3.87
C SER A 549 -4.51 -6.87 4.85
N CYS A 550 -3.99 -6.13 5.83
CA CYS A 550 -4.82 -5.40 6.80
C CYS A 550 -5.83 -4.44 6.14
N LEU A 551 -5.44 -3.77 5.05
CA LEU A 551 -6.34 -2.90 4.27
C LEU A 551 -7.28 -3.68 3.34
N GLY A 552 -6.94 -4.92 2.99
CA GLY A 552 -7.74 -5.77 2.11
C GLY A 552 -9.06 -6.21 2.73
N VAL A 553 -9.24 -6.06 4.04
CA VAL A 553 -10.47 -6.43 4.75
C VAL A 553 -11.63 -5.46 4.52
N SER A 554 -11.35 -4.17 4.30
CA SER A 554 -12.38 -3.13 4.32
C SER A 554 -13.42 -3.27 3.20
N ASN A 555 -13.05 -3.88 2.07
CA ASN A 555 -13.94 -3.98 0.90
C ASN A 555 -14.42 -5.39 0.56
N HIS A 556 -13.75 -6.43 1.05
CA HIS A 556 -14.04 -7.77 0.58
C HIS A 556 -15.40 -8.27 1.16
N PRO A 557 -16.34 -8.74 0.32
CA PRO A 557 -17.70 -9.10 0.76
C PRO A 557 -17.76 -10.11 1.91
N VAL A 558 -16.79 -11.03 1.99
CA VAL A 558 -16.71 -12.06 3.04
C VAL A 558 -16.84 -11.48 4.45
N PHE A 559 -16.24 -10.31 4.70
CA PHE A 559 -16.17 -9.71 6.03
C PHE A 559 -17.48 -9.06 6.50
N GLN A 560 -18.44 -8.84 5.59
CA GLN A 560 -19.77 -8.37 5.97
C GLN A 560 -20.68 -9.48 6.51
N GLN A 561 -20.33 -10.74 6.20
CA GLN A 561 -21.16 -11.91 6.50
C GLN A 561 -20.48 -12.91 7.42
N ARG A 562 -19.16 -12.78 7.64
CA ARG A 562 -18.35 -13.75 8.37
C ARG A 562 -17.43 -13.07 9.38
N SER A 563 -17.38 -13.64 10.57
CA SER A 563 -16.38 -13.38 11.60
C SER A 563 -15.50 -14.60 11.82
N PHE A 564 -14.37 -14.39 12.49
CA PHE A 564 -13.35 -15.40 12.74
C PHE A 564 -13.12 -15.56 14.25
N ASP A 565 -12.71 -16.74 14.67
CA ASP A 565 -12.41 -16.98 16.09
C ASP A 565 -11.11 -16.27 16.48
N VAL A 566 -10.10 -16.30 15.60
CA VAL A 566 -8.80 -15.68 15.84
C VAL A 566 -8.34 -14.88 14.63
N CYS A 567 -7.91 -13.63 14.85
CA CYS A 567 -7.12 -12.88 13.88
C CYS A 567 -5.63 -12.94 14.25
N VAL A 568 -4.76 -13.22 13.28
CA VAL A 568 -3.30 -13.14 13.46
C VAL A 568 -2.77 -12.05 12.54
N VAL A 569 -2.12 -11.04 13.11
CA VAL A 569 -1.50 -9.93 12.37
C VAL A 569 0.02 -10.09 12.45
N ASP A 570 0.66 -10.49 11.35
CA ASP A 570 2.12 -10.54 11.23
C ASP A 570 2.69 -9.16 10.89
N GLU A 571 3.92 -8.90 11.34
CA GLU A 571 4.60 -7.62 11.23
C GLU A 571 3.77 -6.46 11.81
N ALA A 572 3.00 -6.71 12.87
CA ALA A 572 2.10 -5.74 13.49
C ALA A 572 2.80 -4.48 14.01
N SER A 573 4.12 -4.55 14.28
CA SER A 573 4.93 -3.39 14.65
C SER A 573 5.12 -2.37 13.51
N GLN A 574 4.85 -2.76 12.26
CA GLN A 574 4.90 -1.91 11.06
C GLN A 574 3.53 -1.43 10.58
N VAL A 575 2.45 -1.86 11.24
CA VAL A 575 1.08 -1.52 10.83
C VAL A 575 0.63 -0.28 11.60
N LEU A 576 0.15 0.76 10.90
CA LEU A 576 -0.52 1.91 11.51
C LEU A 576 -1.72 1.44 12.34
N GLN A 577 -1.98 2.03 13.52
CA GLN A 577 -3.09 1.59 14.37
C GLN A 577 -4.44 1.53 13.63
N PRO A 578 -4.85 2.56 12.86
CA PRO A 578 -6.13 2.52 12.13
C PRO A 578 -6.19 1.43 11.06
N ALA A 579 -5.06 1.07 10.46
CA ALA A 579 -4.99 -0.03 9.50
C ALA A 579 -5.12 -1.39 10.21
N CYS A 580 -4.54 -1.52 11.41
CA CYS A 580 -4.62 -2.72 12.22
C CYS A 580 -6.05 -2.97 12.74
N LEU A 581 -6.82 -1.92 13.02
CA LEU A 581 -8.23 -2.03 13.45
C LEU A 581 -9.12 -2.79 12.44
N GLY A 582 -8.87 -2.61 11.14
CA GLY A 582 -9.65 -3.22 10.06
C GLY A 582 -9.97 -4.70 10.29
N PRO A 583 -8.96 -5.59 10.35
CA PRO A 583 -9.18 -7.01 10.59
C PRO A 583 -9.75 -7.33 11.97
N LEU A 584 -9.47 -6.50 12.99
CA LEU A 584 -9.89 -6.75 14.37
C LEU A 584 -11.41 -6.62 14.58
N PHE A 585 -12.11 -5.91 13.70
CA PHE A 585 -13.59 -5.91 13.70
C PHE A 585 -14.22 -7.24 13.29
N HIS A 586 -13.43 -8.16 12.76
CA HIS A 586 -13.90 -9.43 12.21
C HIS A 586 -13.40 -10.63 13.01
N CYS A 587 -12.95 -10.43 14.26
CA CYS A 587 -12.50 -11.53 15.12
C CYS A 587 -12.98 -11.42 16.57
N ARG A 588 -13.00 -12.55 17.29
CA ARG A 588 -13.28 -12.62 18.73
C ARG A 588 -12.03 -12.49 19.60
N LYS A 589 -10.88 -12.90 19.07
CA LYS A 589 -9.55 -12.82 19.69
C LYS A 589 -8.52 -12.43 18.65
N PHE A 590 -7.46 -11.72 19.05
CA PHE A 590 -6.38 -11.38 18.13
C PHE A 590 -4.97 -11.65 18.66
N VAL A 591 -4.05 -11.91 17.74
CA VAL A 591 -2.62 -12.14 18.03
C VAL A 591 -1.83 -11.17 17.17
N LEU A 592 -1.07 -10.28 17.80
CA LEU A 592 -0.15 -9.39 17.09
C LEU A 592 1.25 -9.98 17.18
N VAL A 593 1.88 -10.18 16.03
CA VAL A 593 3.25 -10.69 15.94
C VAL A 593 4.12 -9.61 15.33
N GLY A 594 5.23 -9.27 15.98
CA GLY A 594 6.06 -8.17 15.52
C GLY A 594 7.32 -7.99 16.34
N ASP A 595 8.07 -6.93 16.03
CA ASP A 595 9.25 -6.54 16.76
C ASP A 595 9.32 -5.00 16.88
N PRO A 596 9.00 -4.43 18.05
CA PRO A 596 9.09 -2.99 18.33
C PRO A 596 10.48 -2.37 18.12
N LYS A 597 11.53 -3.20 18.07
CA LYS A 597 12.91 -2.78 17.86
C LYS A 597 13.31 -2.84 16.37
N GLN A 598 12.42 -3.28 15.48
CA GLN A 598 12.57 -3.17 14.02
C GLN A 598 11.71 -2.01 13.47
N LEU A 599 11.54 -1.91 12.15
CA LEU A 599 10.93 -0.73 11.51
C LEU A 599 9.51 -0.43 12.05
N PRO A 600 9.20 0.84 12.33
CA PRO A 600 7.84 1.28 12.64
C PRO A 600 6.98 1.37 11.37
N PRO A 601 5.69 1.73 11.49
CA PRO A 601 4.88 2.13 10.35
C PRO A 601 5.52 3.29 9.59
N VAL A 602 5.40 3.27 8.26
CA VAL A 602 5.93 4.33 7.40
C VAL A 602 5.01 5.56 7.47
N VAL A 603 5.55 6.67 7.98
CA VAL A 603 4.90 7.99 8.05
C VAL A 603 5.79 9.00 7.35
N GLN A 604 5.26 9.68 6.32
CA GLN A 604 6.01 10.62 5.49
C GLN A 604 6.20 11.97 6.17
N SER A 605 5.15 12.52 6.78
CA SER A 605 5.19 13.78 7.52
C SER A 605 5.99 13.61 8.80
N LYS A 606 6.99 14.48 8.99
CA LYS A 606 7.74 14.56 10.25
C LYS A 606 6.84 15.01 11.40
N GLU A 607 5.89 15.88 11.10
CA GLU A 607 4.97 16.44 12.06
C GLU A 607 3.94 15.40 12.52
N ALA A 608 3.35 14.64 11.59
CA ALA A 608 2.49 13.51 11.96
C ALA A 608 3.26 12.47 12.80
N ARG A 609 4.54 12.22 12.49
CA ARG A 609 5.40 11.37 13.31
C ARG A 609 5.63 11.94 14.70
N SER A 610 5.85 13.26 14.82
CA SER A 610 6.01 13.92 16.13
C SER A 610 4.75 13.85 16.99
N LEU A 611 3.58 13.73 16.37
CA LEU A 611 2.31 13.46 17.04
C LEU A 611 2.16 11.99 17.46
N GLY A 612 3.07 11.09 17.08
CA GLY A 612 3.03 9.66 17.44
C GLY A 612 2.33 8.76 16.43
N MET A 613 2.12 9.22 15.19
CA MET A 613 1.49 8.42 14.14
C MET A 613 2.25 7.11 13.81
N ASP A 614 3.55 7.05 14.10
CA ASP A 614 4.39 5.86 13.94
C ASP A 614 4.39 4.91 15.16
N GLU A 615 3.56 5.18 16.18
CA GLU A 615 3.25 4.20 17.21
C GLU A 615 2.31 3.12 16.64
N SER A 616 2.80 1.89 16.47
CA SER A 616 1.95 0.77 16.07
C SER A 616 1.07 0.25 17.20
N LEU A 617 0.02 -0.50 16.85
CA LEU A 617 -0.88 -1.08 17.86
C LEU A 617 -0.15 -2.10 18.75
N PHE A 618 0.85 -2.80 18.20
CA PHE A 618 1.72 -3.68 18.97
C PHE A 618 2.43 -2.91 20.09
N VAL A 619 3.04 -1.78 19.77
CA VAL A 619 3.78 -0.95 20.75
C VAL A 619 2.83 -0.40 21.80
N LYS A 620 1.67 0.11 21.39
CA LYS A 620 0.65 0.66 22.30
C LYS A 620 0.18 -0.36 23.35
N LEU A 621 0.01 -1.62 22.95
CA LEU A 621 -0.49 -2.69 23.80
C LEU A 621 0.61 -3.47 24.52
N ASP A 622 1.89 -3.23 24.22
CA ASP A 622 3.03 -3.99 24.77
C ASP A 622 3.07 -3.87 26.29
N ASN A 623 2.82 -4.98 26.98
CA ASN A 623 2.87 -5.06 28.43
C ASN A 623 3.25 -6.47 28.90
N ARG A 624 3.81 -6.59 30.12
CA ARG A 624 4.35 -7.85 30.65
C ARG A 624 3.31 -8.98 30.81
N GLY A 625 2.01 -8.67 30.86
CA GLY A 625 0.94 -9.67 30.97
C GLY A 625 0.49 -10.25 29.62
N ALA A 626 0.60 -9.46 28.55
CA ALA A 626 0.12 -9.80 27.21
C ALA A 626 1.23 -10.24 26.24
N THR A 627 2.48 -9.84 26.51
CA THR A 627 3.61 -10.02 25.59
C THR A 627 4.48 -11.22 25.94
N TYR A 628 4.82 -12.00 24.91
CA TYR A 628 5.70 -13.17 25.01
C TYR A 628 6.84 -13.08 24.01
N ASP A 629 8.06 -13.10 24.52
CA ASP A 629 9.27 -12.92 23.73
C ASP A 629 9.75 -14.24 23.15
N LEU A 630 10.04 -14.24 21.84
CA LEU A 630 10.81 -15.28 21.18
C LEU A 630 12.25 -14.79 21.11
N ASN A 631 13.16 -15.47 21.80
CA ASN A 631 14.53 -15.02 21.97
C ASN A 631 15.61 -16.00 21.46
N LEU A 632 15.23 -17.25 21.16
CA LEU A 632 16.10 -18.23 20.49
C LEU A 632 16.10 -18.01 18.97
N GLN A 633 17.23 -17.60 18.39
CA GLN A 633 17.40 -17.27 16.98
C GLN A 633 18.19 -18.32 16.20
N TYR A 634 17.83 -18.53 14.92
CA TYR A 634 18.40 -19.57 14.04
C TYR A 634 19.02 -18.98 12.76
N ARG A 635 19.40 -17.71 12.78
CA ARG A 635 19.91 -16.97 11.62
C ARG A 635 21.36 -16.60 11.77
N MET A 636 21.71 -15.80 12.77
CA MET A 636 23.01 -15.15 12.95
C MET A 636 23.96 -16.06 13.70
N ASN A 637 25.23 -16.06 13.33
CA ASN A 637 26.27 -16.64 14.18
C ASN A 637 26.49 -15.82 15.45
N ARG A 638 27.26 -16.36 16.39
CA ARG A 638 27.40 -15.75 17.72
C ARG A 638 27.99 -14.35 17.69
N VAL A 639 28.89 -14.06 16.75
CA VAL A 639 29.56 -12.74 16.65
C VAL A 639 28.62 -11.68 16.08
N ILE A 640 27.85 -12.02 15.04
CA ILE A 640 26.84 -11.12 14.47
C ILE A 640 25.68 -10.90 15.46
N MET A 641 25.26 -11.95 16.17
CA MET A 641 24.21 -11.84 17.20
C MET A 641 24.63 -10.94 18.35
N GLU A 642 25.88 -11.05 18.82
CA GLU A 642 26.43 -10.22 19.90
C GLU A 642 26.36 -8.72 19.57
N LEU A 643 26.62 -8.37 18.30
CA LEU A 643 26.46 -7.00 17.79
C LEU A 643 25.06 -6.45 18.07
N SER A 644 24.04 -7.25 17.75
CA SER A 644 22.63 -6.87 17.89
C SER A 644 22.20 -6.86 19.36
N ASN A 645 22.73 -7.78 20.17
CA ASN A 645 22.50 -7.80 21.61
C ASN A 645 23.02 -6.54 22.29
N ARG A 646 24.24 -6.10 21.98
CA ARG A 646 24.80 -4.88 22.59
C ARG A 646 24.06 -3.62 22.18
N LEU A 647 23.61 -3.56 20.93
CA LEU A 647 22.96 -2.36 20.40
C LEU A 647 21.49 -2.24 20.79
N VAL A 648 20.75 -3.36 20.87
CA VAL A 648 19.28 -3.31 20.82
C VAL A 648 18.60 -4.26 21.80
N TYR A 649 19.10 -5.49 21.92
CA TYR A 649 18.39 -6.58 22.61
C TYR A 649 18.95 -6.90 24.00
N GLU A 650 19.93 -6.17 24.49
CA GLU A 650 20.45 -6.23 25.87
C GLU A 650 20.79 -7.67 26.32
N GLY A 651 21.40 -8.47 25.44
CA GLY A 651 21.78 -9.86 25.73
C GLY A 651 20.63 -10.88 25.66
N GLN A 652 19.42 -10.45 25.33
CA GLN A 652 18.25 -11.34 25.31
C GLN A 652 18.28 -12.33 24.12
N LEU A 653 18.91 -12.00 22.99
CA LEU A 653 19.03 -12.93 21.85
C LEU A 653 20.01 -14.05 22.18
N LEU A 654 19.60 -15.28 21.89
CA LEU A 654 20.37 -16.49 22.12
C LEU A 654 20.39 -17.36 20.86
N CYS A 655 21.53 -17.97 20.53
CA CYS A 655 21.58 -18.94 19.43
C CYS A 655 20.72 -20.16 19.79
N GLY A 656 19.79 -20.52 18.91
CA GLY A 656 18.88 -21.65 19.09
C GLY A 656 19.53 -23.01 18.86
N ASP A 657 20.72 -23.05 18.25
CA ASP A 657 21.49 -24.26 17.99
C ASP A 657 23.01 -23.96 17.96
N PRO A 658 23.88 -24.84 18.49
CA PRO A 658 25.34 -24.65 18.41
C PRO A 658 25.89 -24.54 16.98
N SER A 659 25.31 -25.25 16.01
CA SER A 659 25.72 -25.16 14.59
C SER A 659 25.46 -23.77 14.00
N VAL A 660 24.37 -23.12 14.42
CA VAL A 660 24.07 -21.73 14.04
C VAL A 660 25.08 -20.78 14.69
N ALA A 661 25.48 -21.04 15.94
CA ALA A 661 26.45 -20.19 16.65
C ALA A 661 27.83 -20.15 15.97
N GLU A 662 28.28 -21.28 15.40
CA GLU A 662 29.59 -21.43 14.77
C GLU A 662 29.56 -21.38 13.23
N GLN A 663 28.42 -21.07 12.61
CA GLN A 663 28.34 -20.98 11.15
C GLN A 663 29.29 -19.89 10.61
N CYS A 664 30.05 -20.27 9.59
CA CYS A 664 31.09 -19.46 8.98
C CYS A 664 30.89 -19.37 7.46
N LEU A 665 31.50 -18.35 6.84
CA LEU A 665 31.53 -18.21 5.40
C LEU A 665 32.25 -19.41 4.77
N GLN A 666 31.58 -20.10 3.85
CA GLN A 666 32.15 -21.22 3.11
C GLN A 666 32.74 -20.68 1.80
N ILE A 667 34.07 -20.65 1.70
CA ILE A 667 34.80 -20.18 0.52
C ILE A 667 36.04 -21.01 0.26
N ASP A 668 36.45 -21.06 -1.00
CA ASP A 668 37.75 -21.60 -1.41
C ASP A 668 38.83 -20.52 -1.22
N THR A 669 39.50 -20.54 -0.06
CA THR A 669 40.53 -19.54 0.30
C THR A 669 41.77 -19.60 -0.58
N SER A 670 42.03 -20.73 -1.24
CA SER A 670 43.17 -20.88 -2.16
C SER A 670 43.09 -19.90 -3.33
N LEU A 671 41.88 -19.58 -3.79
CA LEU A 671 41.62 -18.69 -4.92
C LEU A 671 41.83 -17.20 -4.59
N LEU A 672 42.07 -16.89 -3.31
CA LEU A 672 42.28 -15.55 -2.75
C LEU A 672 43.73 -15.32 -2.28
N SER A 673 44.66 -16.24 -2.58
CA SER A 673 46.07 -16.20 -2.15
C SER A 673 46.78 -14.89 -2.53
N ASP A 674 46.43 -14.31 -3.67
CA ASP A 674 47.14 -13.14 -4.23
C ASP A 674 46.46 -11.81 -3.86
N GLN A 675 45.37 -11.86 -3.07
CA GLN A 675 44.62 -10.64 -2.74
C GLN A 675 45.29 -9.82 -1.62
N PRO A 676 45.07 -8.48 -1.61
CA PRO A 676 45.52 -7.61 -0.54
C PRO A 676 45.04 -8.05 0.85
N LYS A 677 45.80 -7.72 1.89
CA LYS A 677 45.51 -8.11 3.29
C LYS A 677 44.08 -7.76 3.74
N TRP A 678 43.58 -6.58 3.38
CA TRP A 678 42.23 -6.15 3.76
C TRP A 678 41.13 -7.01 3.09
N GLN A 679 41.33 -7.45 1.84
CA GLN A 679 40.37 -8.33 1.15
C GLN A 679 40.37 -9.72 1.76
N LYS A 680 41.56 -10.28 2.02
CA LYS A 680 41.71 -11.58 2.71
C LYS A 680 41.01 -11.57 4.06
N ALA A 681 41.08 -10.46 4.78
CA ALA A 681 40.41 -10.35 6.06
C ALA A 681 38.90 -10.10 5.93
N ALA A 682 38.48 -9.22 5.03
CA ALA A 682 37.08 -9.00 4.68
C ALA A 682 36.37 -10.27 4.22
N LEU A 683 37.08 -11.21 3.59
CA LEU A 683 36.56 -12.48 3.11
C LEU A 683 36.94 -13.68 4.01
N SER A 684 37.65 -13.45 5.12
CA SER A 684 38.12 -14.52 6.01
C SER A 684 36.96 -15.42 6.46
N PRO A 685 37.10 -16.75 6.37
CA PRO A 685 36.07 -17.69 6.83
C PRO A 685 36.12 -17.90 8.35
N LYS A 686 37.06 -17.28 9.07
CA LYS A 686 37.17 -17.45 10.53
C LYS A 686 35.99 -16.80 11.25
N ILE A 687 35.46 -17.47 12.27
CA ILE A 687 34.34 -16.97 13.08
C ILE A 687 34.64 -15.60 13.71
N GLN A 688 35.87 -15.36 14.16
CA GLN A 688 36.29 -14.07 14.74
C GLN A 688 36.30 -12.94 13.71
N ASN A 689 36.19 -13.23 12.42
CA ASN A 689 36.12 -12.22 11.38
C ASN A 689 34.72 -12.20 10.75
N SER A 690 33.69 -12.71 11.43
CA SER A 690 32.32 -12.73 10.89
C SER A 690 31.77 -11.32 10.68
N VAL A 691 32.20 -10.36 11.51
CA VAL A 691 31.91 -8.94 11.32
C VAL A 691 33.22 -8.24 10.95
N VAL A 692 33.21 -7.47 9.87
CA VAL A 692 34.37 -6.69 9.42
C VAL A 692 33.92 -5.27 9.08
N PHE A 693 34.65 -4.28 9.57
CA PHE A 693 34.45 -2.88 9.19
C PHE A 693 35.59 -2.40 8.30
N ILE A 694 35.25 -1.91 7.11
CA ILE A 694 36.16 -1.33 6.13
C ILE A 694 36.02 0.18 6.21
N ASP A 695 37.01 0.82 6.81
CA ASP A 695 37.03 2.25 7.07
C ASP A 695 37.58 3.02 5.86
N THR A 696 36.77 3.95 5.36
CA THR A 696 37.07 4.77 4.19
C THR A 696 37.66 6.14 4.53
N GLN A 697 37.95 6.45 5.80
CA GLN A 697 38.44 7.78 6.19
C GLN A 697 39.75 8.22 5.49
N LYS A 698 40.62 7.28 5.11
CA LYS A 698 41.94 7.57 4.49
C LYS A 698 41.90 7.52 2.96
N ILE A 699 40.73 7.42 2.35
CA ILE A 699 40.54 7.44 0.90
C ILE A 699 39.58 8.56 0.53
N ALA A 700 39.72 9.08 -0.69
CA ALA A 700 38.83 10.09 -1.26
C ALA A 700 37.46 9.48 -1.65
N ALA A 701 36.77 8.88 -0.69
CA ALA A 701 35.44 8.29 -0.85
C ALA A 701 34.37 9.34 -0.58
N THR A 702 34.30 10.40 -1.37
CA THR A 702 33.36 11.51 -1.10
C THR A 702 31.90 11.11 -1.37
N GLU A 703 31.00 11.56 -0.49
CA GLU A 703 29.57 11.53 -0.78
C GLU A 703 29.21 12.53 -1.89
N ILE A 704 28.26 12.14 -2.75
CA ILE A 704 27.77 12.93 -3.87
C ILE A 704 26.25 13.03 -3.72
N GLN A 705 25.73 14.25 -3.72
CA GLN A 705 24.29 14.51 -3.75
C GLN A 705 23.84 14.70 -5.20
N ASP A 706 22.88 13.89 -5.66
CA ASP A 706 22.45 13.86 -7.07
C ASP A 706 20.97 14.22 -7.27
N GLY A 707 20.44 15.21 -6.55
CA GLY A 707 19.04 15.66 -6.65
C GLY A 707 17.98 14.62 -6.22
N LYS A 708 18.28 13.33 -6.31
CA LYS A 708 17.46 12.16 -5.96
C LYS A 708 17.89 11.52 -4.64
N GLY A 709 19.09 11.82 -4.16
CA GLY A 709 19.60 11.34 -2.87
C GLY A 709 21.11 11.45 -2.76
N LEU A 710 21.68 10.66 -1.85
CA LEU A 710 23.12 10.57 -1.62
C LEU A 710 23.66 9.24 -2.16
N LYS A 711 24.86 9.30 -2.73
CA LYS A 711 25.61 8.13 -3.21
C LYS A 711 27.11 8.32 -2.98
N ASN A 712 27.84 7.21 -2.94
CA ASN A 712 29.30 7.21 -2.77
C ASN A 712 29.89 6.21 -3.76
N LYS A 713 30.56 6.74 -4.79
CA LYS A 713 31.08 5.94 -5.90
C LYS A 713 32.22 5.03 -5.45
N MET A 714 33.11 5.53 -4.59
CA MET A 714 34.23 4.74 -4.07
C MET A 714 33.74 3.58 -3.20
N GLU A 715 32.77 3.80 -2.31
CA GLU A 715 32.15 2.70 -1.57
C GLU A 715 31.50 1.68 -2.51
N ALA A 716 30.82 2.13 -3.57
CA ALA A 716 30.22 1.22 -4.55
C ALA A 716 31.28 0.39 -5.30
N ASP A 717 32.43 0.97 -5.61
CA ASP A 717 33.56 0.27 -6.22
C ASP A 717 34.18 -0.76 -5.26
N ILE A 718 34.32 -0.44 -3.97
CA ILE A 718 34.76 -1.39 -2.93
C ILE A 718 33.79 -2.57 -2.83
N VAL A 719 32.48 -2.30 -2.80
CA VAL A 719 31.44 -3.35 -2.82
C VAL A 719 31.62 -4.25 -4.04
N LEU A 720 31.79 -3.68 -5.23
CA LEU A 720 31.95 -4.45 -6.47
C LEU A 720 33.21 -5.32 -6.44
N ILE A 721 34.32 -4.82 -5.90
CA ILE A 721 35.55 -5.60 -5.71
C ILE A 721 35.27 -6.81 -4.81
N LEU A 722 34.64 -6.60 -3.66
CA LEU A 722 34.33 -7.69 -2.72
C LEU A 722 33.37 -8.72 -3.34
N LEU A 723 32.34 -8.27 -4.07
CA LEU A 723 31.41 -9.15 -4.77
C LEU A 723 32.15 -10.03 -5.80
N LYS A 724 33.04 -9.44 -6.63
CA LYS A 724 33.83 -10.21 -7.60
C LYS A 724 34.71 -11.26 -6.94
N GLN A 725 35.32 -10.94 -5.81
CA GLN A 725 36.15 -11.90 -5.07
C GLN A 725 35.31 -13.00 -4.40
N LEU A 726 34.12 -12.68 -3.89
CA LEU A 726 33.17 -13.68 -3.38
C LEU A 726 32.78 -14.67 -4.49
N MET A 727 32.45 -14.17 -5.69
CA MET A 727 32.14 -15.04 -6.83
C MET A 727 33.34 -15.88 -7.26
N LYS A 728 34.55 -15.28 -7.31
CA LYS A 728 35.80 -16.00 -7.58
C LYS A 728 36.04 -17.12 -6.57
N ALA A 729 35.70 -16.88 -5.31
CA ALA A 729 35.80 -17.85 -4.22
C ALA A 729 34.61 -18.84 -4.15
N LYS A 730 33.80 -18.93 -5.22
CA LYS A 730 32.65 -19.84 -5.42
C LYS A 730 31.46 -19.61 -4.47
N VAL A 731 31.27 -18.37 -4.00
CA VAL A 731 30.02 -17.99 -3.30
C VAL A 731 28.94 -17.69 -4.32
N GLY A 732 27.79 -18.36 -4.24
CA GLY A 732 26.65 -18.10 -5.12
C GLY A 732 26.05 -16.71 -4.88
N GLY A 733 25.76 -15.98 -5.96
CA GLY A 733 25.19 -14.62 -5.91
C GLY A 733 23.90 -14.52 -5.10
N GLU A 734 23.05 -15.54 -5.17
CA GLU A 734 21.80 -15.66 -4.43
C GLU A 734 21.98 -15.70 -2.91
N THR A 735 23.18 -16.02 -2.42
CA THR A 735 23.52 -16.06 -0.99
C THR A 735 24.12 -14.75 -0.47
N VAL A 736 24.26 -13.74 -1.34
CA VAL A 736 24.85 -12.44 -1.03
C VAL A 736 23.81 -11.34 -1.16
N GLY A 737 23.82 -10.42 -0.20
CA GLY A 737 22.99 -9.22 -0.19
C GLY A 737 23.81 -7.96 0.02
N VAL A 738 23.42 -6.88 -0.65
CA VAL A 738 23.98 -5.55 -0.46
C VAL A 738 22.88 -4.61 0.01
N ILE A 739 23.15 -3.91 1.11
CA ILE A 739 22.22 -2.99 1.75
C ILE A 739 22.84 -1.60 1.76
N SER A 740 22.04 -0.59 1.43
CA SER A 740 22.41 0.80 1.63
C SER A 740 21.21 1.59 2.17
N PRO A 741 21.43 2.58 3.05
CA PRO A 741 20.39 3.47 3.55
C PRO A 741 19.79 4.35 2.45
N TYR A 742 20.55 4.64 1.39
CA TYR A 742 20.17 5.63 0.38
C TYR A 742 19.76 5.00 -0.95
N ARG A 743 18.59 5.41 -1.47
CA ARG A 743 18.06 4.90 -2.74
C ARG A 743 18.99 5.17 -3.94
N SER A 744 19.61 6.35 -4.03
CA SER A 744 20.57 6.66 -5.11
C SER A 744 21.78 5.72 -5.08
N GLN A 745 22.28 5.35 -3.90
CA GLN A 745 23.37 4.36 -3.78
C GLN A 745 22.91 2.95 -4.20
N VAL A 746 21.70 2.53 -3.79
CA VAL A 746 21.12 1.26 -4.23
C VAL A 746 21.00 1.19 -5.75
N GLN A 747 20.51 2.26 -6.39
CA GLN A 747 20.40 2.33 -7.85
C GLN A 747 21.77 2.24 -8.55
N LEU A 748 22.78 2.96 -8.03
CA LEU A 748 24.15 2.89 -8.54
C LEU A 748 24.70 1.45 -8.45
N LEU A 749 24.56 0.82 -7.28
CA LEU A 749 25.02 -0.54 -7.03
C LEU A 749 24.27 -1.56 -7.91
N GLN A 750 22.95 -1.41 -8.06
CA GLN A 750 22.16 -2.24 -8.96
C GLN A 750 22.67 -2.13 -10.39
N GLN A 751 22.89 -0.93 -10.91
CA GLN A 751 23.44 -0.74 -12.26
C GLN A 751 24.81 -1.42 -12.43
N MET A 752 25.70 -1.26 -11.45
CA MET A 752 27.03 -1.86 -11.47
C MET A 752 27.00 -3.40 -11.40
N VAL A 753 26.09 -3.97 -10.60
CA VAL A 753 25.89 -5.41 -10.47
C VAL A 753 25.30 -6.00 -11.76
N HIS A 754 24.27 -5.36 -12.34
CA HIS A 754 23.64 -5.83 -13.58
C HIS A 754 24.58 -5.75 -14.78
N ALA A 755 25.49 -4.78 -14.82
CA ALA A 755 26.50 -4.66 -15.87
C ALA A 755 27.59 -5.75 -15.79
N CYS A 756 27.64 -6.55 -14.73
CA CYS A 756 28.68 -7.53 -14.49
C CYS A 756 28.08 -8.95 -14.41
N LEU A 757 28.13 -9.68 -15.53
CA LEU A 757 27.61 -11.06 -15.66
C LEU A 757 27.94 -12.01 -14.49
N PRO A 758 29.17 -12.03 -13.93
CA PRO A 758 29.50 -12.89 -12.79
C PRO A 758 28.68 -12.63 -11.51
N LEU A 759 28.03 -11.46 -11.39
CA LEU A 759 27.30 -11.04 -10.19
C LEU A 759 25.79 -11.31 -10.28
N ALA A 760 25.36 -12.13 -11.23
CA ALA A 760 23.97 -12.53 -11.37
C ALA A 760 23.43 -13.13 -10.06
N GLY A 761 22.23 -12.72 -9.65
CA GLY A 761 21.55 -13.21 -8.44
C GLY A 761 21.87 -12.45 -7.15
N VAL A 762 22.87 -11.56 -7.13
CA VAL A 762 23.14 -10.69 -5.97
C VAL A 762 21.97 -9.73 -5.75
N GLU A 763 21.46 -9.70 -4.53
CA GLU A 763 20.34 -8.84 -4.16
C GLU A 763 20.83 -7.50 -3.62
N VAL A 764 20.43 -6.38 -4.23
CA VAL A 764 20.80 -5.03 -3.80
C VAL A 764 19.53 -4.23 -3.50
N ASN A 765 19.35 -3.80 -2.25
CA ASN A 765 18.08 -3.22 -1.78
C ASN A 765 18.33 -2.19 -0.66
N THR A 766 17.33 -1.34 -0.39
CA THR A 766 17.36 -0.50 0.83
C THR A 766 17.11 -1.35 2.08
N VAL A 767 17.40 -0.78 3.26
CA VAL A 767 17.11 -1.43 4.56
C VAL A 767 15.64 -1.86 4.64
N ASP A 768 14.72 -0.95 4.31
CA ASP A 768 13.27 -1.16 4.34
C ASP A 768 12.83 -2.30 3.39
N GLN A 769 13.42 -2.38 2.19
CA GLN A 769 13.13 -3.45 1.22
C GLN A 769 13.70 -4.81 1.62
N TYR A 770 14.76 -4.83 2.45
CA TYR A 770 15.41 -6.05 2.95
C TYR A 770 14.69 -6.68 4.15
N GLN A 771 13.63 -6.05 4.66
CA GLN A 771 12.93 -6.55 5.83
C GLN A 771 12.33 -7.94 5.60
N GLY A 772 12.41 -8.79 6.62
CA GLY A 772 11.99 -10.20 6.54
C GLY A 772 12.92 -11.11 5.75
N ARG A 773 13.92 -10.58 5.02
CA ARG A 773 14.91 -11.35 4.26
C ARG A 773 16.18 -11.60 5.08
N ASP A 774 17.01 -12.52 4.62
CA ASP A 774 18.38 -12.75 5.10
C ASP A 774 19.24 -13.41 4.03
N LYS A 775 20.57 -13.32 4.20
CA LYS A 775 21.57 -13.88 3.30
C LYS A 775 22.77 -14.41 4.09
N SER A 776 23.53 -15.32 3.48
CA SER A 776 24.77 -15.83 4.06
C SER A 776 25.78 -14.70 4.30
N VAL A 777 25.90 -13.80 3.31
CA VAL A 777 26.76 -12.61 3.36
C VAL A 777 25.92 -11.36 3.16
N ILE A 778 26.10 -10.36 4.02
CA ILE A 778 25.56 -9.02 3.84
C ILE A 778 26.70 -8.01 3.80
N ILE A 779 26.64 -7.12 2.82
CA ILE A 779 27.52 -5.95 2.71
C ILE A 779 26.67 -4.69 2.91
N VAL A 780 27.07 -3.82 3.83
CA VAL A 780 26.40 -2.54 4.10
C VAL A 780 27.29 -1.39 3.67
N SER A 781 26.80 -0.52 2.78
CA SER A 781 27.45 0.73 2.37
C SER A 781 26.74 1.90 3.06
N PHE A 782 27.46 2.62 3.93
CA PHE A 782 26.89 3.71 4.73
C PHE A 782 26.86 5.07 4.01
N VAL A 783 27.64 5.24 2.93
CA VAL A 783 27.67 6.40 2.01
C VAL A 783 28.25 7.68 2.60
N ARG A 784 27.90 8.01 3.85
CA ARG A 784 28.17 9.30 4.50
C ARG A 784 29.64 9.54 4.79
N THR A 785 30.12 10.74 4.47
CA THR A 785 31.46 11.25 4.76
C THR A 785 31.50 12.62 5.41
N GLU A 786 30.41 13.38 5.39
CA GLU A 786 30.34 14.70 6.06
C GLU A 786 29.99 14.58 7.55
N THR A 787 30.61 15.42 8.38
CA THR A 787 30.39 15.51 9.83
C THR A 787 29.33 16.53 10.24
N ASP A 788 29.15 17.60 9.47
CA ASP A 788 28.37 18.75 9.91
C ASP A 788 26.86 18.58 9.65
N ASN A 789 26.52 17.87 8.57
CA ASN A 789 25.13 17.69 8.15
C ASN A 789 24.59 16.28 8.50
N VAL A 790 24.33 16.02 9.78
CA VAL A 790 23.93 14.69 10.25
C VAL A 790 22.52 14.31 9.76
N GLY A 791 22.43 13.61 8.63
CA GLY A 791 21.15 13.16 8.06
C GLY A 791 20.34 12.26 8.99
N GLU A 792 19.01 12.36 8.99
CA GLU A 792 18.15 11.64 9.96
C GLU A 792 18.12 10.12 9.78
N LEU A 793 18.41 9.61 8.58
CA LEU A 793 18.15 8.22 8.24
C LEU A 793 19.03 7.22 9.03
N LEU A 794 20.26 7.61 9.34
CA LEU A 794 21.20 6.82 10.15
C LEU A 794 21.04 7.05 11.66
N LYS A 795 20.22 8.03 12.09
CA LYS A 795 19.85 8.20 13.50
C LYS A 795 18.85 7.13 13.96
N ASP A 796 18.14 6.48 13.04
CA ASP A 796 17.16 5.46 13.38
C ASP A 796 17.83 4.12 13.73
N LEU A 797 17.89 3.83 15.04
CA LEU A 797 18.43 2.58 15.57
C LEU A 797 17.68 1.34 15.02
N ARG A 798 16.38 1.46 14.69
CA ARG A 798 15.58 0.34 14.19
C ARG A 798 16.00 -0.06 12.78
N ARG A 799 16.33 0.92 11.92
CA ARG A 799 16.89 0.67 10.57
C ARG A 799 18.26 0.02 10.65
N LEU A 800 19.12 0.55 11.53
CA LEU A 800 20.43 -0.05 11.76
C LEU A 800 20.29 -1.51 12.23
N ASN A 801 19.43 -1.75 13.21
CA ASN A 801 19.14 -3.10 13.70
C ASN A 801 18.71 -4.06 12.57
N VAL A 802 17.80 -3.62 11.69
CA VAL A 802 17.38 -4.43 10.55
C VAL A 802 18.58 -4.75 9.66
N ALA A 803 19.39 -3.76 9.27
CA ALA A 803 20.55 -3.97 8.40
C ALA A 803 21.56 -4.97 8.99
N LEU A 804 21.89 -4.83 10.28
CA LEU A 804 22.87 -5.68 10.97
C LEU A 804 22.37 -7.12 11.16
N THR A 805 21.05 -7.32 11.25
CA THR A 805 20.43 -8.63 11.53
C THR A 805 20.04 -9.42 10.27
N ARG A 806 20.49 -8.98 9.08
CA ARG A 806 20.24 -9.66 7.80
C ARG A 806 21.27 -10.75 7.49
N ALA A 807 22.46 -10.69 8.10
CA ALA A 807 23.55 -11.62 7.83
C ALA A 807 23.40 -12.93 8.62
N ARG A 808 23.73 -14.06 8.00
CA ARG A 808 23.84 -15.35 8.70
C ARG A 808 25.27 -15.64 9.16
N CYS A 809 26.23 -15.56 8.23
CA CYS A 809 27.62 -15.98 8.47
C CYS A 809 28.61 -14.81 8.43
N LYS A 810 28.38 -13.82 7.56
CA LYS A 810 29.33 -12.73 7.32
C LYS A 810 28.63 -11.39 7.13
N LEU A 811 29.07 -10.39 7.87
CA LEU A 811 28.62 -9.01 7.80
C LEU A 811 29.81 -8.09 7.52
N ILE A 812 29.79 -7.41 6.38
CA ILE A 812 30.83 -6.46 5.98
C ILE A 812 30.20 -5.06 6.00
N LEU A 813 30.79 -4.16 6.78
CA LEU A 813 30.36 -2.79 6.94
C LEU A 813 31.38 -1.88 6.23
N ILE A 814 30.92 -0.94 5.43
CA ILE A 814 31.77 -0.01 4.67
C ILE A 814 31.29 1.41 4.93
N GLY A 815 32.19 2.27 5.41
CA GLY A 815 31.85 3.67 5.65
C GLY A 815 33.00 4.48 6.24
N ASN A 816 32.80 5.78 6.35
CA ASN A 816 33.76 6.70 6.94
C ASN A 816 33.53 6.78 8.46
N THR A 817 34.47 6.29 9.26
CA THR A 817 34.27 6.25 10.72
C THR A 817 34.20 7.61 11.40
N VAL A 818 34.88 8.64 10.87
CA VAL A 818 34.81 9.99 11.42
C VAL A 818 33.38 10.52 11.29
N ALA A 819 32.79 10.39 10.10
CA ALA A 819 31.42 10.81 9.84
C ALA A 819 30.39 9.99 10.63
N LEU A 820 30.58 8.67 10.73
CA LEU A 820 29.64 7.79 11.41
C LEU A 820 29.69 7.90 12.94
N LYS A 821 30.81 8.30 13.53
CA LYS A 821 30.92 8.56 14.98
C LYS A 821 30.14 9.79 15.46
N VAL A 822 29.65 10.63 14.54
CA VAL A 822 28.77 11.76 14.90
C VAL A 822 27.36 11.27 15.27
N TYR A 823 27.00 10.03 14.92
CA TYR A 823 25.70 9.46 15.25
C TYR A 823 25.74 8.73 16.60
N ASP A 824 24.88 9.15 17.53
CA ASP A 824 24.79 8.59 18.89
C ASP A 824 24.65 7.05 18.92
N ASN A 825 23.93 6.49 17.94
CA ASN A 825 23.69 5.05 17.84
C ASN A 825 24.84 4.26 17.20
N LEU A 826 25.70 4.91 16.42
CA LEU A 826 26.83 4.27 15.73
C LEU A 826 28.16 4.48 16.46
N ALA A 827 28.32 5.56 17.24
CA ALA A 827 29.56 5.79 17.98
C ALA A 827 29.91 4.64 18.94
N PRO A 828 28.99 4.14 19.81
CA PRO A 828 29.27 3.01 20.69
C PRO A 828 29.59 1.74 19.91
N LEU A 829 28.90 1.53 18.78
CA LEU A 829 29.14 0.40 17.89
C LEU A 829 30.58 0.43 17.36
N LEU A 830 31.00 1.56 16.81
CA LEU A 830 32.31 1.72 16.19
C LEU A 830 33.44 1.62 17.22
N SER A 831 33.28 2.21 18.40
CA SER A 831 34.26 2.06 19.49
C SER A 831 34.41 0.60 19.90
N TRP A 832 33.29 -0.12 20.05
CA TRP A 832 33.33 -1.55 20.38
C TRP A 832 33.99 -2.39 19.28
N LEU A 833 33.70 -2.11 18.00
CA LEU A 833 34.33 -2.78 16.85
C LEU A 833 35.86 -2.52 16.81
N GLN A 834 36.33 -1.39 17.33
CA GLN A 834 37.76 -1.05 17.40
C GLN A 834 38.47 -1.74 18.58
N GLU A 835 37.79 -1.87 19.73
CA GLU A 835 38.35 -2.46 20.94
C GLU A 835 38.39 -3.99 20.91
N THR A 836 37.44 -4.62 20.22
CA THR A 836 37.24 -6.07 20.29
C THR A 836 38.07 -6.80 19.23
N GLN A 837 39.08 -7.57 19.62
CA GLN A 837 39.90 -8.40 18.71
C GLN A 837 39.11 -9.46 17.92
N ASN A 838 37.86 -9.74 18.31
CA ASN A 838 36.91 -10.64 17.62
C ASN A 838 36.11 -9.95 16.50
N VAL A 839 36.47 -8.71 16.15
CA VAL A 839 35.94 -8.00 14.99
C VAL A 839 37.10 -7.29 14.32
N SER A 840 37.26 -7.47 13.02
CA SER A 840 38.38 -6.86 12.33
C SER A 840 38.04 -5.47 11.82
N PHE A 841 38.78 -4.47 12.30
CA PHE A 841 38.72 -3.09 11.83
C PHE A 841 39.88 -2.82 10.86
N TYR A 842 39.59 -2.57 9.59
CA TYR A 842 40.63 -2.31 8.58
C TYR A 842 40.52 -0.90 8.03
N VAL A 843 41.62 -0.16 8.20
CA VAL A 843 41.84 1.09 7.49
C VAL A 843 42.24 0.74 6.06
N PHE A 844 41.38 1.06 5.11
CA PHE A 844 41.69 0.89 3.70
C PHE A 844 42.65 2.02 3.29
N VAL A 845 43.91 1.69 3.03
CA VAL A 845 44.93 2.65 2.54
C VAL A 845 45.06 2.47 1.04
N SER A 846 44.94 3.56 0.28
CA SER A 846 44.88 3.54 -1.17
C SER A 846 46.11 2.88 -1.82
N LEU A 847 45.89 1.81 -2.58
CA LEU A 847 46.77 1.35 -3.67
C LEU A 847 46.36 1.98 -5.03
N LEU A 848 45.54 3.04 -5.01
CA LEU A 848 44.99 3.68 -6.21
C LEU A 848 45.92 4.70 -6.88
N GLY A 849 47.11 4.96 -6.33
CA GLY A 849 48.14 5.75 -7.03
C GLY A 849 48.65 5.11 -8.34
N LYS A 850 48.37 3.82 -8.57
CA LYS A 850 48.75 3.10 -9.81
C LYS A 850 47.64 3.06 -10.87
N PHE A 851 46.39 3.36 -10.52
CA PHE A 851 45.26 3.26 -11.47
C PHE A 851 45.19 4.47 -12.43
N ASP A 852 45.55 5.67 -11.98
CA ASP A 852 45.58 6.86 -12.84
C ASP A 852 46.83 6.94 -13.73
N GLN A 853 47.95 6.32 -13.35
CA GLN A 853 49.15 6.26 -14.20
C GLN A 853 49.00 5.33 -15.43
N CYS A 854 48.10 4.34 -15.37
CA CYS A 854 47.86 3.42 -16.50
C CYS A 854 46.95 3.99 -17.59
N LYS A 855 46.13 5.02 -17.31
CA LYS A 855 45.38 5.72 -18.38
C LYS A 855 46.26 6.59 -19.25
N ASN A 856 47.36 7.11 -18.71
CA ASN A 856 48.26 8.03 -19.43
C ASN A 856 49.38 7.34 -20.21
N SER A 857 49.57 6.02 -20.09
CA SER A 857 50.72 5.30 -20.66
C SER A 857 50.38 4.25 -21.73
N GLY A 858 49.11 4.09 -22.12
CA GLY A 858 48.73 3.28 -23.30
C GLY A 858 49.10 1.78 -23.26
N GLY A 859 49.55 1.26 -22.12
CA GLY A 859 49.97 -0.13 -21.97
C GLY A 859 48.81 -1.10 -21.71
N LYS A 860 48.76 -2.22 -22.44
CA LYS A 860 47.88 -3.35 -22.13
C LYS A 860 48.36 -4.04 -20.85
N LEU A 861 47.55 -4.04 -19.79
CA LEU A 861 47.86 -4.76 -18.54
C LEU A 861 47.59 -6.26 -18.67
N ARG A 862 48.61 -7.08 -18.33
CA ARG A 862 48.46 -8.49 -17.97
C ARG A 862 48.11 -8.61 -16.48
N LEU A 863 47.35 -9.66 -16.16
CA LEU A 863 46.67 -9.90 -14.88
C LEU A 863 47.56 -10.34 -13.70
N SER A 864 48.86 -10.03 -13.70
CA SER A 864 49.82 -10.56 -12.73
C SER A 864 50.56 -9.54 -11.86
N ASP A 865 50.21 -8.24 -11.89
CA ASP A 865 50.89 -7.19 -11.10
C ASP A 865 49.96 -6.42 -10.16
#